data_AF-A0A2N5FTS9-F1
#
_entry.id   AF-A0A2N5FTS9-F1
#
_cell.length_a   1.000
_cell.length_b   1.000
_cell.length_c   1.000
_cell.angle_alpha   90.00
_cell.angle_beta   90.00
_cell.angle_gamma   90.00
#
_symmetry.space_group_name_H-M   'P 1'
#
loop_
_entity.id
_entity.type
_entity.pdbx_description
1 polymer ?
#
loop_
_entity_poly.entity_id
_entity_poly.type
_entity_poly.pdbx_seq_one_letter_code
_entity_poly.pdbx_strand_id
1 'polypeptide(L)'
;MAQPNIKIAVQKFGNFLSSMVMPNIGAFIAWGLITALFIPSGFWPNESLAKMVDPMITYLLPLLIGYTGGKLIHDQRGAVVGAIATMGVIVGSDIPMFLGAMIVGPIAGYAIKLFDRAIEGKVKAGFEMLVNNFSAGIIGGVLAILAFAGIGPAVDVFTGWLVSGVEWLVETNLLPLTSILIEPAKILFLNNAINHGVLTPIGTEQIKQTGQSILLLLEANPGPGIGVLLAYIFFGKGNAKQSAPGAALIHFFGGIHEIYFPYILMRPLLFIAVILGGMSGVFTLVLLGGGLFAPASPGSILAITAVTPHHASAYIANFAAVLVAGAVSFIASAFILKTGKQSDENIEAAAQKMQEMKGKKSSVASAFTATEGKLPENVSKIVFACDAGMGSSAMGASLLRKKVKAAGLNDVNVTNTAISNIPADAQVVITQEELTPRAKNKIPGAYHVSVDNFLSSPEYDNLISKLKGSAEEELIDIAEDAEAEAMGEAPAEARDDSAAAENNNDLLLEKYVFLNQKFENKEEAIRFAGRALVDGGYVRENYIEAMIERDEMTSTYMGNDVAIPHGTEAAKQEVIKSGFTVIQVPEGVDFNGEKVRLIFGIAGKDGTHLEILSSIAVTCSEMENIEKMVQAKTAKELMDILNG
;
A
#
# COMPACT_ATOMS: atom_id res chain seq x y z
N MET A 1 -16.25 18.90 18.75
CA MET A 1 -15.22 18.46 19.73
C MET A 1 -13.84 18.65 19.10
N ALA A 2 -12.98 19.45 19.72
CA ALA A 2 -11.67 19.85 19.19
C ALA A 2 -10.56 18.85 19.59
N GLN A 3 -10.31 17.82 18.77
CA GLN A 3 -9.16 16.90 18.90
C GLN A 3 -8.46 16.40 17.60
N PRO A 4 -8.66 16.92 16.36
CA PRO A 4 -7.93 16.40 15.20
C PRO A 4 -6.48 16.92 15.03
N ASN A 5 -6.11 18.09 15.56
CA ASN A 5 -4.84 18.76 15.19
C ASN A 5 -3.57 18.08 15.74
N ILE A 6 -3.58 17.55 16.97
CA ILE A 6 -2.36 16.98 17.59
C ILE A 6 -2.00 15.65 16.93
N LYS A 7 -2.99 14.78 16.69
CA LYS A 7 -2.78 13.49 16.01
C LYS A 7 -2.18 13.70 14.62
N ILE A 8 -2.73 14.63 13.84
CA ILE A 8 -2.24 14.95 12.50
C ILE A 8 -0.81 15.51 12.56
N ALA A 9 -0.49 16.35 13.55
CA ALA A 9 0.85 16.88 13.73
C ALA A 9 1.87 15.78 14.08
N VAL A 10 1.54 14.88 15.01
CA VAL A 10 2.38 13.74 15.39
C VAL A 10 2.58 12.79 14.20
N GLN A 11 1.52 12.50 13.44
CA GLN A 11 1.61 11.70 12.22
C GLN A 11 2.50 12.36 11.16
N LYS A 12 2.33 13.66 10.90
CA LYS A 12 3.18 14.40 9.95
C LYS A 12 4.64 14.40 10.37
N PHE A 13 4.91 14.63 11.65
CA PHE A 13 6.26 14.61 12.19
C PHE A 13 6.88 13.20 12.10
N GLY A 14 6.15 12.18 12.53
CA GLY A 14 6.56 10.79 12.44
C GLY A 14 6.84 10.35 11.01
N ASN A 15 5.92 10.66 10.08
CA ASN A 15 6.09 10.36 8.65
C ASN A 15 7.32 11.06 8.07
N PHE A 16 7.59 12.30 8.48
CA PHE A 16 8.80 13.02 8.08
C PHE A 16 10.06 12.28 8.55
N LEU A 17 10.15 11.91 9.83
CA LEU A 17 11.26 11.14 10.36
C LEU A 17 11.43 9.79 9.65
N SER A 18 10.35 9.04 9.49
CA SER A 18 10.38 7.75 8.78
C SER A 18 10.83 7.91 7.33
N SER A 19 10.43 8.99 6.64
CA SER A 19 10.83 9.24 5.25
C SER A 19 12.33 9.50 5.07
N MET A 20 13.05 9.80 6.16
CA MET A 20 14.50 9.93 6.15
C MET A 20 15.22 8.56 6.25
N VAL A 21 14.59 7.59 6.92
CA VAL A 21 15.18 6.27 7.20
C VAL A 21 14.74 5.24 6.16
N MET A 22 13.45 5.22 5.78
CA MET A 22 12.86 4.19 4.91
C MET A 22 13.58 4.02 3.55
N PRO A 23 13.91 5.09 2.81
CA PRO A 23 14.65 4.95 1.53
C PRO A 23 16.03 4.32 1.68
N ASN A 24 16.54 4.27 2.91
CA ASN A 24 17.87 3.78 3.25
C ASN A 24 17.85 2.41 3.94
N ILE A 25 16.68 1.77 4.12
CA ILE A 25 16.55 0.47 4.83
C ILE A 25 17.45 -0.61 4.21
N GLY A 26 17.65 -0.63 2.89
CA GLY A 26 18.57 -1.56 2.24
C GLY A 26 20.00 -1.49 2.79
N ALA A 27 20.47 -0.30 3.18
CA ALA A 27 21.79 -0.13 3.81
C ALA A 27 21.81 -0.68 5.25
N PHE A 28 20.72 -0.52 6.01
CA PHE A 28 20.57 -1.12 7.34
C PHE A 28 20.56 -2.65 7.26
N ILE A 29 19.85 -3.22 6.28
CA ILE A 29 19.81 -4.68 6.05
C ILE A 29 21.20 -5.18 5.66
N ALA A 30 21.89 -4.50 4.74
CA ALA A 30 23.25 -4.87 4.34
C ALA A 30 24.21 -4.85 5.54
N TRP A 31 24.16 -3.80 6.36
CA TRP A 31 24.93 -3.72 7.59
C TRP A 31 24.58 -4.85 8.57
N GLY A 32 23.29 -5.10 8.81
CA GLY A 32 22.80 -6.16 9.68
C GLY A 32 23.24 -7.55 9.23
N LEU A 33 23.22 -7.83 7.93
CA LEU A 33 23.69 -9.10 7.35
C LEU A 33 25.21 -9.27 7.49
N ILE A 34 25.98 -8.23 7.19
CA ILE A 34 27.45 -8.25 7.38
C ILE A 34 27.78 -8.50 8.84
N THR A 35 27.07 -7.83 9.76
CA THR A 35 27.20 -8.03 11.20
C THR A 35 26.84 -9.47 11.59
N ALA A 36 25.71 -9.99 11.11
CA ALA A 36 25.25 -11.34 11.41
C ALA A 36 26.20 -12.44 10.91
N LEU A 37 26.85 -12.21 9.76
CA LEU A 37 27.73 -13.18 9.13
C LEU A 37 29.15 -13.12 9.68
N PHE A 38 29.78 -11.94 9.70
CA PHE A 38 31.25 -11.89 9.73
C PHE A 38 31.88 -11.48 11.06
N ILE A 39 31.13 -10.96 12.02
CA ILE A 39 31.70 -10.64 13.35
C ILE A 39 32.18 -11.91 14.07
N PRO A 40 32.98 -11.82 15.15
CA PRO A 40 33.49 -13.00 15.85
C PRO A 40 32.39 -13.96 16.34
N SER A 41 31.22 -13.44 16.70
CA SER A 41 30.04 -14.21 17.08
C SER A 41 29.11 -14.55 15.91
N GLY A 42 29.43 -14.13 14.68
CA GLY A 42 28.58 -14.33 13.50
C GLY A 42 28.52 -15.77 13.00
N PHE A 43 27.64 -16.03 12.04
CA PHE A 43 27.49 -17.36 11.42
C PHE A 43 28.74 -17.84 10.68
N TRP A 44 29.50 -16.91 10.09
CA TRP A 44 30.71 -17.17 9.31
C TRP A 44 31.82 -16.14 9.63
N PRO A 45 32.41 -16.20 10.83
CA PRO A 45 33.34 -15.17 11.30
C PRO A 45 34.50 -14.92 10.33
N ASN A 46 34.77 -13.65 10.04
CA ASN A 46 35.87 -13.21 9.19
C ASN A 46 36.33 -11.81 9.61
N GLU A 47 37.51 -11.71 10.22
CA GLU A 47 38.06 -10.43 10.71
C GLU A 47 38.21 -9.35 9.63
N SER A 48 38.51 -9.74 8.39
CA SER A 48 38.70 -8.76 7.31
C SER A 48 37.37 -8.18 6.84
N LEU A 49 36.33 -9.01 6.73
CA LEU A 49 34.98 -8.57 6.35
C LEU A 49 34.24 -7.88 7.51
N ALA A 50 34.48 -8.29 8.75
CA ALA A 50 33.92 -7.66 9.94
C ALA A 50 34.30 -6.18 10.08
N LYS A 51 35.48 -5.78 9.58
CA LYS A 51 35.92 -4.37 9.57
C LYS A 51 35.00 -3.43 8.79
N MET A 52 34.08 -3.95 7.98
CA MET A 52 33.05 -3.12 7.31
C MET A 52 31.94 -2.66 8.26
N VAL A 53 31.72 -3.35 9.38
CA VAL A 53 30.62 -3.07 10.31
C VAL A 53 30.73 -1.65 10.88
N ASP A 54 31.89 -1.29 11.42
CA ASP A 54 32.08 0.00 12.10
C ASP A 54 31.96 1.21 11.16
N PRO A 55 32.58 1.21 9.95
CA PRO A 55 32.40 2.31 9.02
C PRO A 55 30.96 2.43 8.50
N MET A 56 30.25 1.30 8.35
CA MET A 56 28.86 1.33 7.90
C MET A 56 27.94 1.99 8.92
N ILE A 57 28.02 1.58 10.19
CA ILE A 57 27.18 2.17 11.25
C ILE A 57 27.58 3.61 11.57
N THR A 58 28.88 3.94 11.52
CA THR A 58 29.39 5.26 11.94
C THR A 58 29.29 6.31 10.85
N TYR A 59 29.54 5.94 9.59
CA TYR A 59 29.56 6.89 8.46
C TYR A 59 28.40 6.68 7.50
N LEU A 60 28.28 5.47 6.92
CA LEU A 60 27.36 5.23 5.82
C LEU A 60 25.91 5.53 6.20
N LEU A 61 25.42 4.93 7.29
CA LEU A 61 24.01 5.06 7.66
C LEU A 61 23.62 6.49 8.08
N PRO A 62 24.38 7.18 8.96
CA PRO A 62 24.08 8.57 9.30
C PRO A 62 24.16 9.50 8.08
N LEU A 63 25.17 9.36 7.21
CA LEU A 63 25.30 10.19 6.00
C LEU A 63 24.10 10.02 5.06
N LEU A 64 23.63 8.78 4.86
CA LEU A 64 22.45 8.49 4.05
C LEU A 64 21.18 9.13 4.63
N ILE A 65 21.02 9.14 5.95
CA ILE A 65 19.89 9.79 6.62
C ILE A 65 19.97 11.31 6.46
N GLY A 66 21.13 11.90 6.71
CA GLY A 66 21.35 13.34 6.57
C GLY A 66 21.15 13.82 5.13
N TYR A 67 21.64 13.02 4.17
CA TYR A 67 21.42 13.21 2.74
C TYR A 67 19.92 13.19 2.39
N THR A 68 19.20 12.15 2.81
CA THR A 68 17.76 12.05 2.55
C THR A 68 16.97 13.17 3.24
N GLY A 69 17.34 13.54 4.47
CA GLY A 69 16.75 14.65 5.21
C GLY A 69 16.88 15.99 4.48
N GLY A 70 18.10 16.29 4.01
CA GLY A 70 18.33 17.48 3.19
C GLY A 70 17.56 17.43 1.88
N LYS A 71 17.48 16.26 1.25
CA LYS A 71 16.73 16.03 -0.01
C LYS A 71 15.25 16.33 0.13
N LEU A 72 14.63 15.92 1.24
CA LEU A 72 13.21 16.15 1.50
C LEU A 72 12.87 17.64 1.62
N ILE A 73 13.84 18.49 1.98
CA ILE A 73 13.62 19.93 2.12
C ILE A 73 13.91 20.70 0.83
N HIS A 74 14.99 20.33 0.12
CA HIS A 74 15.49 21.08 -1.05
C HIS A 74 16.21 20.22 -2.10
N ASP A 75 15.62 19.08 -2.44
CA ASP A 75 16.05 18.16 -3.50
C ASP A 75 17.56 17.86 -3.46
N GLN A 76 18.18 17.65 -4.63
CA GLN A 76 19.56 17.19 -4.72
C GLN A 76 20.57 18.13 -4.04
N ARG A 77 20.34 19.45 -4.09
CA ARG A 77 21.23 20.42 -3.44
C ARG A 77 21.13 20.33 -1.93
N GLY A 78 19.91 20.25 -1.40
CA GLY A 78 19.69 19.99 0.02
C GLY A 78 20.35 18.68 0.46
N ALA A 79 20.29 17.64 -0.37
CA ALA A 79 20.89 16.35 -0.09
C ALA A 79 22.41 16.42 0.10
N VAL A 80 23.11 17.09 -0.80
CA VAL A 80 24.57 17.26 -0.74
C VAL A 80 24.97 18.09 0.49
N VAL A 81 24.31 19.23 0.74
CA VAL A 81 24.61 20.09 1.90
C VAL A 81 24.29 19.35 3.21
N GLY A 82 23.20 18.58 3.23
CA GLY A 82 22.82 17.73 4.35
C GLY A 82 23.87 16.68 4.68
N ALA A 83 24.42 15.99 3.67
CA ALA A 83 25.50 15.03 3.87
C ALA A 83 26.78 15.70 4.41
N ILE A 84 27.17 16.86 3.87
CA ILE A 84 28.35 17.60 4.35
C ILE A 84 28.17 18.01 5.82
N ALA A 85 27.01 18.59 6.17
CA ALA A 85 26.74 19.00 7.55
C ALA A 85 26.67 17.80 8.50
N THR A 86 26.20 16.65 8.01
CA THR A 86 26.16 15.40 8.78
C THR A 86 27.54 14.86 9.11
N MET A 87 28.53 15.07 8.23
CA MET A 87 29.92 14.73 8.56
C MET A 87 30.41 15.53 9.78
N GLY A 88 29.95 16.77 9.95
CA GLY A 88 30.24 17.60 11.11
C GLY A 88 29.78 16.97 12.43
N VAL A 89 28.53 16.48 12.50
CA VAL A 89 28.06 15.80 13.72
C VAL A 89 28.80 14.48 13.95
N ILE A 90 29.07 13.69 12.89
CA ILE A 90 29.75 12.39 13.02
C ILE A 90 31.16 12.58 13.60
N VAL A 91 31.92 13.59 13.15
CA VAL A 91 33.27 13.85 13.70
C VAL A 91 33.19 14.42 15.13
N GLY A 92 32.07 15.03 15.50
CA GLY A 92 31.87 15.67 16.80
C GLY A 92 31.58 14.70 17.94
N SER A 93 31.54 13.38 17.69
CA SER A 93 31.21 12.39 18.70
C SER A 93 31.71 11.00 18.34
N ASP A 94 31.94 10.18 19.36
CA ASP A 94 32.36 8.78 19.22
C ASP A 94 31.16 7.82 18.99
N ILE A 95 29.93 8.32 19.11
CA ILE A 95 28.71 7.55 18.86
C ILE A 95 28.12 7.80 17.46
N PRO A 96 27.51 6.80 16.80
CA PRO A 96 26.78 6.95 15.55
C PRO A 96 25.71 8.04 15.58
N MET A 97 25.91 9.07 14.76
CA MET A 97 25.06 10.26 14.79
C MET A 97 23.76 10.10 13.97
N PHE A 98 22.95 9.10 14.27
CA PHE A 98 21.62 8.92 13.64
C PHE A 98 20.69 10.10 13.96
N LEU A 99 20.48 10.41 15.25
CA LEU A 99 19.65 11.55 15.65
C LEU A 99 20.26 12.88 15.16
N GLY A 100 21.59 13.01 15.24
CA GLY A 100 22.31 14.18 14.75
C GLY A 100 22.07 14.40 13.25
N ALA A 101 22.16 13.34 12.44
CA ALA A 101 21.84 13.37 11.01
C ALA A 101 20.38 13.74 10.75
N MET A 102 19.46 13.22 11.56
CA MET A 102 18.03 13.53 11.44
C MET A 102 17.69 15.00 11.70
N ILE A 103 18.49 15.66 12.53
CA ILE A 103 18.35 17.08 12.86
C ILE A 103 19.07 17.95 11.82
N VAL A 104 20.35 17.67 11.57
CA VAL A 104 21.20 18.55 10.76
C VAL A 104 20.89 18.47 9.27
N GLY A 105 20.47 17.32 8.75
CA GLY A 105 20.12 17.14 7.34
C GLY A 105 19.03 18.11 6.87
N PRO A 106 17.84 18.12 7.51
CA PRO A 106 16.77 19.07 7.19
C PRO A 106 17.16 20.54 7.42
N ILE A 107 17.89 20.85 8.50
CA ILE A 107 18.38 22.21 8.78
C ILE A 107 19.29 22.69 7.64
N ALA A 108 20.18 21.82 7.17
CA ALA A 108 21.09 22.11 6.07
C ALA A 108 20.35 22.29 4.74
N GLY A 109 19.38 21.42 4.45
CA GLY A 109 18.48 21.57 3.30
C GLY A 109 17.70 22.89 3.35
N TYR A 110 17.25 23.31 4.52
CA TYR A 110 16.55 24.57 4.71
C TYR A 110 17.47 25.79 4.53
N ALA A 111 18.69 25.73 5.05
CA ALA A 111 19.67 26.80 4.90
C ALA A 111 20.02 27.07 3.43
N ILE A 112 20.27 26.02 2.64
CA ILE A 112 20.56 26.19 1.21
C ILE A 112 19.32 26.66 0.43
N LYS A 113 18.12 26.21 0.82
CA LYS A 113 16.86 26.69 0.25
C LYS A 113 16.64 28.19 0.47
N LEU A 114 16.96 28.69 1.67
CA LEU A 114 16.89 30.11 1.97
C LEU A 114 17.89 30.91 1.15
N PHE A 115 19.11 30.41 1.02
CA PHE A 115 20.13 31.04 0.19
C PHE A 115 19.68 31.13 -1.27
N ASP A 116 19.21 30.02 -1.85
CA ASP A 116 18.77 29.96 -3.24
C ASP A 116 17.63 30.95 -3.53
N ARG A 117 16.64 31.03 -2.63
CA ARG A 117 15.58 32.05 -2.71
C ARG A 117 16.12 33.47 -2.64
N ALA A 118 17.15 33.72 -1.84
CA ALA A 118 17.73 35.05 -1.70
C ALA A 118 18.52 35.51 -2.93
N ILE A 119 19.05 34.58 -3.74
CA ILE A 119 19.83 34.86 -4.94
C ILE A 119 19.04 34.70 -6.25
N GLU A 120 17.79 34.26 -6.18
CA GLU A 120 16.92 34.07 -7.33
C GLU A 120 16.80 35.36 -8.17
N GLY A 121 17.02 35.24 -9.48
CA GLY A 121 17.03 36.38 -10.41
C GLY A 121 18.22 37.34 -10.28
N LYS A 122 19.15 37.12 -9.34
CA LYS A 122 20.35 37.97 -9.14
C LYS A 122 21.61 37.41 -9.79
N VAL A 123 21.60 36.13 -10.19
CA VAL A 123 22.74 35.47 -10.81
C VAL A 123 22.69 35.67 -12.32
N LYS A 124 23.81 36.11 -12.91
CA LYS A 124 23.93 36.24 -14.37
C LYS A 124 23.95 34.86 -15.03
N ALA A 125 23.31 34.75 -16.18
CA ALA A 125 23.35 33.55 -17.02
C ALA A 125 24.81 33.09 -17.26
N GLY A 126 25.06 31.80 -17.10
CA GLY A 126 26.40 31.19 -17.20
C GLY A 126 27.19 31.12 -15.89
N PHE A 127 26.85 31.89 -14.86
CA PHE A 127 27.46 31.80 -13.52
C PHE A 127 26.67 30.91 -12.55
N GLU A 128 25.48 30.45 -12.94
CA GLU A 128 24.57 29.67 -12.09
C GLU A 128 25.23 28.41 -11.52
N MET A 129 25.90 27.60 -12.35
CA MET A 129 26.56 26.38 -11.88
C MET A 129 27.68 26.70 -10.87
N LEU A 130 28.43 27.79 -11.10
CA LEU A 130 29.48 28.23 -10.19
C LEU A 130 28.88 28.63 -8.84
N VAL A 131 27.88 29.51 -8.85
CA VAL A 131 27.21 29.97 -7.63
C VAL A 131 26.54 28.81 -6.91
N ASN A 132 25.88 27.91 -7.62
CA ASN A 132 25.15 26.78 -7.05
C ASN A 132 26.09 25.79 -6.32
N ASN A 133 27.24 25.47 -6.92
CA ASN A 133 28.22 24.55 -6.33
C ASN A 133 29.02 25.21 -5.20
N PHE A 134 29.50 26.44 -5.38
CA PHE A 134 30.25 27.14 -4.35
C PHE A 134 29.40 27.45 -3.12
N SER A 135 28.14 27.87 -3.30
CA SER A 135 27.24 28.10 -2.16
C SER A 135 26.94 26.81 -1.40
N ALA A 136 26.68 25.70 -2.09
CA ALA A 136 26.49 24.41 -1.44
C ALA A 136 27.73 23.98 -0.64
N GLY A 137 28.93 24.15 -1.20
CA GLY A 137 30.19 23.84 -0.52
C GLY A 137 30.47 24.74 0.69
N ILE A 138 30.31 26.07 0.55
CA ILE A 138 30.58 27.03 1.62
C ILE A 138 29.55 26.88 2.75
N ILE A 139 28.25 26.87 2.42
CA ILE A 139 27.18 26.72 3.41
C ILE A 139 27.29 25.34 4.08
N GLY A 140 27.53 24.28 3.31
CA GLY A 140 27.77 22.94 3.84
C GLY A 140 28.95 22.91 4.80
N GLY A 141 30.08 23.51 4.44
CA GLY A 141 31.26 23.59 5.29
C GLY A 141 31.03 24.36 6.60
N VAL A 142 30.36 25.52 6.53
CA VAL A 142 29.99 26.30 7.73
C VAL A 142 29.07 25.49 8.63
N LEU A 143 28.04 24.85 8.05
CA LEU A 143 27.11 24.03 8.82
C LEU A 143 27.78 22.80 9.41
N ALA A 144 28.75 22.18 8.73
CA ALA A 144 29.53 21.08 9.30
C ALA A 144 30.31 21.52 10.54
N ILE A 145 30.95 22.70 10.50
CA ILE A 145 31.67 23.26 11.66
C ILE A 145 30.70 23.55 12.82
N LEU A 146 29.55 24.18 12.52
CA LEU A 146 28.53 24.47 13.54
C LEU A 146 27.93 23.19 14.13
N ALA A 147 27.72 22.18 13.29
CA ALA A 147 27.19 20.90 13.70
C ALA A 147 28.18 20.13 14.58
N PHE A 148 29.48 20.17 14.25
CA PHE A 148 30.56 19.65 15.08
C PHE A 148 30.61 20.35 16.45
N ALA A 149 30.62 21.69 16.46
CA ALA A 149 30.83 22.46 17.68
C ALA A 149 29.60 22.52 18.61
N GLY A 150 28.39 22.38 18.05
CA GLY A 150 27.13 22.57 18.79
C GLY A 150 26.23 21.33 18.81
N ILE A 151 25.83 20.85 17.63
CA ILE A 151 24.79 19.80 17.53
C ILE A 151 25.33 18.45 18.02
N GLY A 152 26.57 18.08 17.67
CA GLY A 152 27.19 16.82 18.08
C GLY A 152 27.16 16.61 19.60
N PRO A 153 27.80 17.50 20.39
CA PRO A 153 27.79 17.40 21.85
C PRO A 153 26.38 17.45 22.48
N ALA A 154 25.48 18.26 21.92
CA ALA A 154 24.11 18.36 22.44
C ALA A 154 23.32 17.05 22.23
N VAL A 155 23.47 16.43 21.06
CA VAL A 155 22.83 15.14 20.73
C VAL A 155 23.46 14.02 21.54
N ASP A 156 24.77 14.05 21.78
CA ASP A 156 25.46 13.06 22.60
C ASP A 156 24.93 13.04 24.05
N VAL A 157 24.87 14.22 24.70
CA VAL A 157 24.28 14.36 26.04
C VAL A 157 22.82 13.90 26.07
N PHE A 158 22.03 14.32 25.08
CA PHE A 158 20.62 13.94 25.00
C PHE A 158 20.45 12.43 24.81
N THR A 159 21.29 11.79 23.99
CA THR A 159 21.25 10.35 23.74
C THR A 159 21.67 9.58 24.99
N GLY A 160 22.68 10.06 25.72
CA GLY A 160 23.05 9.52 27.03
C GLY A 160 21.86 9.51 28.00
N TRP A 161 21.08 10.60 28.07
CA TRP A 161 19.87 10.63 28.91
C TRP A 161 18.80 9.63 28.47
N LEU A 162 18.61 9.44 27.16
CA LEU A 162 17.67 8.45 26.64
C LEU A 162 18.10 7.02 26.99
N VAL A 163 19.38 6.69 26.82
CA VAL A 163 19.94 5.38 27.18
C VAL A 163 19.77 5.13 28.68
N SER A 164 20.18 6.07 29.54
CA SER A 164 19.98 5.94 30.99
C SER A 164 18.51 5.84 31.40
N GLY A 165 17.62 6.53 30.70
CA GLY A 165 16.17 6.41 30.93
C GLY A 165 15.63 5.02 30.59
N VAL A 166 16.12 4.41 29.51
CA VAL A 166 15.77 3.04 29.14
C VAL A 166 16.35 2.03 30.13
N GLU A 167 17.61 2.20 30.53
CA GLU A 167 18.24 1.35 31.56
C GLU A 167 17.47 1.41 32.87
N TRP A 168 17.09 2.60 33.32
CA TRP A 168 16.25 2.77 34.51
C TRP A 168 14.91 2.04 34.39
N LEU A 169 14.25 2.08 33.21
CA LEU A 169 13.02 1.32 32.97
C LEU A 169 13.23 -0.19 33.01
N VAL A 170 14.39 -0.68 32.57
CA VAL A 170 14.76 -2.09 32.65
C VAL A 170 15.02 -2.49 34.11
N GLU A 171 15.85 -1.75 34.83
CA GLU A 171 16.22 -2.02 36.23
C GLU A 171 15.01 -1.97 37.17
N THR A 172 14.07 -1.06 36.92
CA THR A 172 12.82 -0.94 37.70
C THR A 172 11.71 -1.89 37.23
N ASN A 173 11.96 -2.72 36.21
CA ASN A 173 10.96 -3.59 35.57
C ASN A 173 9.71 -2.86 35.07
N LEU A 174 9.83 -1.57 34.75
CA LEU A 174 8.75 -0.72 34.22
C LEU A 174 8.69 -0.71 32.70
N LEU A 175 9.74 -1.19 32.01
CA LEU A 175 9.76 -1.27 30.55
C LEU A 175 8.52 -1.96 29.94
N PRO A 176 7.93 -3.03 30.52
CA PRO A 176 6.69 -3.61 30.01
C PRO A 176 5.55 -2.62 29.79
N LEU A 177 5.44 -1.60 30.64
CA LEU A 177 4.38 -0.60 30.59
C LEU A 177 4.43 0.27 29.33
N THR A 178 5.55 0.32 28.60
CA THR A 178 5.62 1.04 27.32
C THR A 178 4.64 0.48 26.30
N SER A 179 4.23 -0.79 26.43
CA SER A 179 3.24 -1.45 25.57
C SER A 179 1.86 -0.77 25.61
N ILE A 180 1.53 -0.06 26.71
CA ILE A 180 0.31 0.75 26.83
C ILE A 180 0.27 1.85 25.76
N LEU A 181 1.43 2.36 25.35
CA LEU A 181 1.56 3.38 24.33
C LEU A 181 1.88 2.79 22.96
N ILE A 182 2.80 1.83 22.90
CA ILE A 182 3.33 1.28 21.64
C ILE A 182 2.26 0.49 20.90
N GLU A 183 1.53 -0.41 21.56
CA GLU A 183 0.55 -1.27 20.89
C GLU A 183 -0.61 -0.48 20.27
N PRO A 184 -1.24 0.49 20.98
CA PRO A 184 -2.27 1.31 20.37
C PRO A 184 -1.73 2.20 19.25
N ALA A 185 -0.56 2.80 19.45
CA ALA A 185 0.03 3.69 18.45
C ALA A 185 0.39 2.93 17.16
N LYS A 186 0.91 1.71 17.28
CA LYS A 186 1.18 0.80 16.17
C LYS A 186 -0.07 0.58 15.31
N ILE A 187 -1.18 0.20 15.93
CA ILE A 187 -2.47 -0.05 15.24
C ILE A 187 -3.06 1.25 14.64
N LEU A 188 -2.74 2.40 15.23
CA LEU A 188 -3.11 3.73 14.72
C LEU A 188 -2.12 4.27 13.65
N PHE A 189 -1.31 3.39 13.04
CA PHE A 189 -0.35 3.71 11.97
C PHE A 189 0.77 4.65 12.37
N LEU A 190 1.14 4.65 13.65
CA LEU A 190 2.33 5.33 14.15
C LEU A 190 3.53 4.38 14.27
N ASN A 191 3.42 3.14 13.77
CA ASN A 191 4.47 2.12 13.85
C ASN A 191 5.77 2.57 13.17
N ASN A 192 5.72 3.16 11.97
CA ASN A 192 6.92 3.66 11.30
C ASN A 192 7.58 4.81 12.05
N ALA A 193 6.77 5.68 12.66
CA ALA A 193 7.26 6.82 13.43
C ALA A 193 7.95 6.35 14.72
N ILE A 194 7.33 5.39 15.41
CA ILE A 194 7.86 4.82 16.65
C ILE A 194 9.09 3.97 16.36
N ASN A 195 8.99 3.01 15.44
CA ASN A 195 10.06 2.07 15.15
C ASN A 195 11.23 2.78 14.46
N HIS A 196 11.06 3.21 13.21
CA HIS A 196 12.17 3.77 12.43
C HIS A 196 12.52 5.21 12.82
N GLY A 197 11.58 5.97 13.37
CA GLY A 197 11.82 7.35 13.79
C GLY A 197 12.43 7.50 15.19
N VAL A 198 12.18 6.57 16.12
CA VAL A 198 12.60 6.69 17.52
C VAL A 198 13.37 5.46 18.02
N LEU A 199 12.76 4.27 18.00
CA LEU A 199 13.33 3.08 18.63
C LEU A 199 14.56 2.55 17.89
N THR A 200 14.56 2.57 16.56
CA THR A 200 15.68 2.09 15.74
C THR A 200 16.94 2.92 15.99
N PRO A 201 16.94 4.26 15.87
CA PRO A 201 18.11 5.08 16.19
C PRO A 201 18.64 4.84 17.62
N ILE A 202 17.77 4.84 18.62
CA ILE A 202 18.17 4.65 20.04
C ILE A 202 18.69 3.23 20.27
N GLY A 203 18.02 2.21 19.71
CA GLY A 203 18.41 0.81 19.87
C GLY A 203 19.71 0.48 19.15
N THR A 204 19.93 1.04 17.97
CA THR A 204 21.21 0.91 17.24
C THR A 204 22.35 1.56 18.00
N GLU A 205 22.12 2.68 18.68
CA GLU A 205 23.12 3.27 19.57
C GLU A 205 23.42 2.37 20.77
N GLN A 206 22.38 1.87 21.43
CA GLN A 206 22.53 0.97 22.58
C GLN A 206 23.35 -0.28 22.22
N ILE A 207 23.16 -0.85 21.02
CA ILE A 207 23.92 -2.03 20.55
C ILE A 207 25.44 -1.81 20.59
N LYS A 208 25.94 -0.59 20.35
CA LYS A 208 27.40 -0.35 20.44
C LYS A 208 27.94 -0.51 21.86
N GLN A 209 27.13 -0.20 22.86
CA GLN A 209 27.54 -0.26 24.26
C GLN A 209 27.29 -1.66 24.87
N THR A 210 26.17 -2.28 24.52
CA THR A 210 25.69 -3.52 25.18
C THR A 210 25.71 -4.76 24.28
N GLY A 211 26.00 -4.60 22.98
CA GLY A 211 25.97 -5.67 21.97
C GLY A 211 24.57 -6.05 21.48
N GLN A 212 23.51 -5.65 22.17
CA GLN A 212 22.11 -5.91 21.81
C GLN A 212 21.15 -4.89 22.43
N SER A 213 19.98 -4.71 21.83
CA SER A 213 18.94 -3.82 22.36
C SER A 213 17.56 -4.49 22.42
N ILE A 214 16.89 -4.37 23.57
CA ILE A 214 15.48 -4.76 23.76
C ILE A 214 14.55 -3.82 22.97
N LEU A 215 14.95 -2.55 22.77
CA LEU A 215 14.12 -1.53 22.11
C LEU A 215 13.70 -1.94 20.69
N LEU A 216 14.57 -2.68 20.00
CA LEU A 216 14.34 -3.17 18.65
C LEU A 216 13.27 -4.26 18.57
N LEU A 217 12.87 -4.86 19.71
CA LEU A 217 11.79 -5.84 19.79
C LEU A 217 10.46 -5.25 20.28
N LEU A 218 10.46 -4.05 20.86
CA LEU A 218 9.24 -3.49 21.45
C LEU A 218 8.12 -3.29 20.43
N GLU A 219 8.46 -2.94 19.20
CA GLU A 219 7.50 -2.83 18.09
C GLU A 219 7.55 -4.06 17.17
N ALA A 220 8.73 -4.62 16.92
CA ALA A 220 8.91 -5.71 15.96
C ALA A 220 8.37 -7.07 16.43
N ASN A 221 8.07 -7.26 17.72
CA ASN A 221 7.58 -8.54 18.24
C ASN A 221 6.24 -8.94 17.57
N PRO A 222 6.15 -10.07 16.82
CA PRO A 222 4.92 -10.50 16.19
C PRO A 222 3.96 -11.20 17.17
N GLY A 223 4.38 -11.51 18.39
CA GLY A 223 3.62 -12.21 19.43
C GLY A 223 2.21 -11.65 19.65
N PRO A 224 2.04 -10.35 20.00
CA PRO A 224 0.72 -9.79 20.27
C PRO A 224 -0.27 -9.95 19.11
N GLY A 225 0.17 -9.68 17.88
CA GLY A 225 -0.66 -9.82 16.68
C GLY A 225 -1.02 -11.27 16.35
N ILE A 226 -0.07 -12.21 16.47
CA ILE A 226 -0.35 -13.64 16.19
C ILE A 226 -1.35 -14.19 17.20
N GLY A 227 -1.32 -13.73 18.45
CA GLY A 227 -2.31 -14.11 19.46
C GLY A 227 -3.74 -13.71 19.08
N VAL A 228 -3.94 -12.50 18.58
CA VAL A 228 -5.25 -12.03 18.09
C VAL A 228 -5.71 -12.88 16.91
N LEU A 229 -4.84 -13.10 15.92
CA LEU A 229 -5.20 -13.85 14.72
C LEU A 229 -5.53 -15.31 15.03
N LEU A 230 -4.78 -15.97 15.91
CA LEU A 230 -5.11 -17.31 16.41
C LEU A 230 -6.48 -17.33 17.10
N ALA A 231 -6.83 -16.29 17.86
CA ALA A 231 -8.15 -16.21 18.50
C ALA A 231 -9.27 -16.09 17.46
N TYR A 232 -9.06 -15.37 16.35
CA TYR A 232 -10.01 -15.33 15.23
C TYR A 232 -10.11 -16.67 14.48
N ILE A 233 -9.00 -17.38 14.29
CA ILE A 233 -8.99 -18.72 13.67
C ILE A 233 -9.88 -19.70 14.45
N PHE A 234 -9.78 -19.70 15.79
CA PHE A 234 -10.54 -20.66 16.61
C PHE A 234 -11.94 -20.17 17.01
N PHE A 235 -12.10 -18.87 17.31
CA PHE A 235 -13.31 -18.31 17.93
C PHE A 235 -13.95 -17.15 17.15
N GLY A 236 -13.37 -16.76 16.02
CA GLY A 236 -13.97 -15.81 15.08
C GLY A 236 -15.21 -16.38 14.40
N LYS A 237 -15.91 -15.52 13.66
CA LYS A 237 -17.06 -15.88 12.81
C LYS A 237 -16.95 -15.16 11.46
N GLY A 238 -17.74 -15.63 10.49
CA GLY A 238 -17.84 -15.03 9.15
C GLY A 238 -16.50 -14.95 8.43
N ASN A 239 -16.36 -13.91 7.60
CA ASN A 239 -15.17 -13.66 6.80
C ASN A 239 -13.91 -13.52 7.67
N ALA A 240 -14.02 -12.96 8.88
CA ALA A 240 -12.88 -12.76 9.78
C ALA A 240 -12.25 -14.07 10.25
N LYS A 241 -13.02 -15.15 10.36
CA LYS A 241 -12.46 -16.47 10.63
C LYS A 241 -11.73 -17.04 9.41
N GLN A 242 -12.28 -16.82 8.22
CA GLN A 242 -11.75 -17.40 6.97
C GLN A 242 -10.43 -16.74 6.54
N SER A 243 -10.30 -15.42 6.72
CA SER A 243 -9.09 -14.68 6.33
C SER A 243 -7.95 -14.73 7.36
N ALA A 244 -8.26 -15.03 8.63
CA ALA A 244 -7.28 -15.00 9.72
C ALA A 244 -6.06 -15.94 9.54
N PRO A 245 -6.18 -17.17 9.00
CA PRO A 245 -5.02 -18.02 8.73
C PRO A 245 -4.02 -17.41 7.75
N GLY A 246 -4.51 -16.80 6.66
CA GLY A 246 -3.66 -16.13 5.68
C GLY A 246 -2.96 -14.90 6.29
N ALA A 247 -3.73 -14.08 7.01
CA ALA A 247 -3.19 -12.94 7.75
C ALA A 247 -2.13 -13.36 8.79
N ALA A 248 -2.33 -14.51 9.46
CA ALA A 248 -1.39 -15.03 10.46
C ALA A 248 -0.04 -15.40 9.85
N LEU A 249 -0.04 -16.03 8.68
CA LEU A 249 1.18 -16.38 7.96
C LEU A 249 1.95 -15.12 7.53
N ILE A 250 1.25 -14.18 6.89
CA ILE A 250 1.83 -12.93 6.38
C ILE A 250 2.37 -12.07 7.53
N HIS A 251 1.64 -11.97 8.63
CA HIS A 251 2.08 -11.25 9.82
C HIS A 251 3.32 -11.90 10.45
N PHE A 252 3.27 -13.20 10.74
CA PHE A 252 4.30 -13.86 11.53
C PHE A 252 5.60 -14.08 10.77
N PHE A 253 5.51 -14.56 9.51
CA PHE A 253 6.68 -14.84 8.67
C PHE A 253 7.05 -13.68 7.74
N GLY A 254 6.05 -12.95 7.24
CA GLY A 254 6.26 -11.77 6.40
C GLY A 254 6.57 -10.50 7.19
N GLY A 255 6.19 -10.43 8.47
CA GLY A 255 6.46 -9.27 9.32
C GLY A 255 5.62 -8.04 8.96
N ILE A 256 4.52 -8.23 8.23
CA ILE A 256 3.58 -7.16 7.87
C ILE A 256 2.56 -7.04 9.00
N HIS A 257 2.87 -6.20 9.98
CA HIS A 257 2.04 -6.05 11.17
C HIS A 257 0.69 -5.40 10.88
N GLU A 258 0.58 -4.61 9.81
CA GLU A 258 -0.66 -3.92 9.44
C GLU A 258 -1.80 -4.89 9.13
N ILE A 259 -1.51 -6.14 8.80
CA ILE A 259 -2.53 -7.10 8.35
C ILE A 259 -3.43 -7.59 9.48
N TYR A 260 -3.01 -7.50 10.76
CA TYR A 260 -3.86 -7.87 11.90
C TYR A 260 -4.64 -6.70 12.49
N PHE A 261 -4.30 -5.46 12.11
CA PHE A 261 -4.97 -4.27 12.63
C PHE A 261 -6.48 -4.21 12.31
N PRO A 262 -7.01 -4.65 11.14
CA PRO A 262 -8.46 -4.60 10.89
C PRO A 262 -9.23 -5.43 11.90
N TYR A 263 -8.70 -6.59 12.30
CA TYR A 263 -9.29 -7.48 13.29
C TYR A 263 -9.47 -6.81 14.65
N ILE A 264 -8.53 -5.95 15.04
CA ILE A 264 -8.62 -5.17 16.29
C ILE A 264 -9.59 -4.00 16.13
N LEU A 265 -9.60 -3.34 14.97
CA LEU A 265 -10.50 -2.21 14.72
C LEU A 265 -11.97 -2.61 14.68
N MET A 266 -12.28 -3.83 14.21
CA MET A 266 -13.62 -4.43 14.31
C MET A 266 -14.05 -4.69 15.75
N ARG A 267 -13.08 -4.85 16.67
CA ARG A 267 -13.37 -5.12 18.09
C ARG A 267 -12.39 -4.38 19.00
N PRO A 268 -12.61 -3.09 19.28
CA PRO A 268 -11.66 -2.25 20.02
C PRO A 268 -11.27 -2.78 21.41
N LEU A 269 -12.07 -3.64 22.05
CA LEU A 269 -11.65 -4.31 23.29
C LEU A 269 -10.37 -5.14 23.11
N LEU A 270 -10.05 -5.59 21.90
CA LEU A 270 -8.82 -6.31 21.57
C LEU A 270 -7.56 -5.45 21.70
N PHE A 271 -7.66 -4.12 21.83
CA PHE A 271 -6.53 -3.27 22.25
C PHE A 271 -5.97 -3.74 23.60
N ILE A 272 -6.84 -4.17 24.53
CA ILE A 272 -6.40 -4.69 25.83
C ILE A 272 -5.59 -5.97 25.64
N ALA A 273 -6.02 -6.85 24.73
CA ALA A 273 -5.35 -8.12 24.49
C ALA A 273 -3.92 -7.92 23.95
N VAL A 274 -3.74 -7.03 22.97
CA VAL A 274 -2.40 -6.74 22.44
C VAL A 274 -1.53 -5.99 23.44
N ILE A 275 -2.08 -5.07 24.26
CA ILE A 275 -1.33 -4.41 25.33
C ILE A 275 -0.81 -5.45 26.33
N LEU A 276 -1.67 -6.35 26.81
CA LEU A 276 -1.27 -7.41 27.75
C LEU A 276 -0.26 -8.37 27.11
N GLY A 277 -0.46 -8.72 25.84
CA GLY A 277 0.50 -9.49 25.05
C GLY A 277 1.86 -8.81 25.00
N GLY A 278 1.91 -7.54 24.58
CA GLY A 278 3.12 -6.73 24.51
C GLY A 278 3.82 -6.64 25.87
N MET A 279 3.08 -6.28 26.93
CA MET A 279 3.61 -6.21 28.29
C MET A 279 4.27 -7.52 28.71
N SER A 280 3.60 -8.65 28.48
CA SER A 280 4.11 -9.97 28.85
C SER A 280 5.35 -10.38 28.06
N GLY A 281 5.41 -10.05 26.77
CA GLY A 281 6.59 -10.26 25.94
C GLY A 281 7.79 -9.42 26.39
N VAL A 282 7.58 -8.12 26.61
CA VAL A 282 8.62 -7.21 27.09
C VAL A 282 9.11 -7.62 28.48
N PHE A 283 8.20 -8.02 29.37
CA PHE A 283 8.57 -8.55 30.69
C PHE A 283 9.45 -9.80 30.57
N THR A 284 9.11 -10.70 29.64
CA THR A 284 9.91 -11.90 29.36
C THR A 284 11.31 -11.54 28.84
N LEU A 285 11.44 -10.52 27.99
CA LEU A 285 12.74 -10.01 27.52
C LEU A 285 13.58 -9.44 28.65
N VAL A 286 12.97 -8.63 29.53
CA VAL A 286 13.65 -8.06 30.70
C VAL A 286 14.11 -9.18 31.65
N LEU A 287 13.27 -10.18 31.90
CA LEU A 287 13.57 -11.29 32.80
C LEU A 287 14.68 -12.21 32.28
N LEU A 288 14.69 -12.49 30.97
CA LEU A 288 15.61 -13.47 30.35
C LEU A 288 16.83 -12.82 29.68
N GLY A 289 16.89 -11.49 29.59
CA GLY A 289 18.00 -10.76 28.96
C GLY A 289 18.03 -10.87 27.43
N GLY A 290 16.87 -10.73 26.77
CA GLY A 290 16.75 -10.76 25.32
C GLY A 290 17.12 -9.44 24.62
N GLY A 291 17.13 -9.43 23.30
CA GLY A 291 17.52 -8.26 22.49
C GLY A 291 17.97 -8.63 21.07
N LEU A 292 18.15 -7.62 20.22
CA LEU A 292 18.65 -7.78 18.85
C LEU A 292 19.93 -6.96 18.64
N PHE A 293 20.83 -7.41 17.77
CA PHE A 293 22.04 -6.67 17.36
C PHE A 293 21.85 -5.82 16.10
N ALA A 294 20.69 -5.92 15.44
CA ALA A 294 20.28 -5.07 14.32
C ALA A 294 18.75 -4.95 14.27
N PRO A 295 18.19 -3.88 13.67
CA PRO A 295 16.75 -3.76 13.49
C PRO A 295 16.18 -4.92 12.65
N ALA A 296 15.10 -5.54 13.12
CA ALA A 296 14.36 -6.52 12.34
C ALA A 296 13.45 -5.79 11.32
N SER A 297 13.76 -5.92 10.03
CA SER A 297 12.98 -5.30 8.95
C SER A 297 12.84 -6.27 7.77
N PRO A 298 11.63 -6.74 7.45
CA PRO A 298 10.36 -6.54 8.18
C PRO A 298 10.39 -7.19 9.59
N GLY A 299 9.46 -6.84 10.48
CA GLY A 299 9.39 -7.33 11.87
C GLY A 299 8.93 -8.80 12.01
N SER A 300 9.43 -9.68 11.16
CA SER A 300 9.04 -11.09 11.14
C SER A 300 9.85 -11.94 12.11
N ILE A 301 9.34 -13.12 12.44
CA ILE A 301 10.10 -14.10 13.22
C ILE A 301 11.41 -14.50 12.53
N LEU A 302 11.43 -14.49 11.19
CA LEU A 302 12.62 -14.82 10.40
C LEU A 302 13.68 -13.72 10.53
N ALA A 303 13.28 -12.46 10.43
CA ALA A 303 14.18 -11.33 10.62
C ALA A 303 14.70 -11.27 12.05
N ILE A 304 13.82 -11.44 13.04
CA ILE A 304 14.19 -11.55 14.46
C ILE A 304 15.21 -12.66 14.67
N THR A 305 15.00 -13.84 14.09
CA THR A 305 15.94 -14.96 14.18
C THR A 305 17.30 -14.60 13.59
N ALA A 306 17.32 -13.98 12.41
CA ALA A 306 18.56 -13.63 11.71
C ALA A 306 19.42 -12.59 12.47
N VAL A 307 18.78 -11.68 13.20
CA VAL A 307 19.43 -10.56 13.92
C VAL A 307 19.45 -10.75 15.44
N THR A 308 19.14 -11.95 15.92
CA THR A 308 19.29 -12.35 17.31
C THR A 308 20.76 -12.71 17.58
N PRO A 309 21.39 -12.20 18.66
CA PRO A 309 22.74 -12.57 19.04
C PRO A 309 22.94 -14.09 19.10
N HIS A 310 24.06 -14.58 18.56
CA HIS A 310 24.32 -16.01 18.34
C HIS A 310 24.73 -16.79 19.58
N HIS A 311 24.04 -16.58 20.69
CA HIS A 311 24.17 -17.38 21.90
C HIS A 311 22.80 -17.92 22.33
N ALA A 312 22.78 -19.15 22.85
CA ALA A 312 21.54 -19.87 23.13
C ALA A 312 20.57 -19.09 24.04
N SER A 313 21.09 -18.33 25.02
CA SER A 313 20.26 -17.52 25.91
C SER A 313 19.47 -16.43 25.19
N ALA A 314 20.03 -15.77 24.17
CA ALA A 314 19.30 -14.72 23.42
C ALA A 314 18.18 -15.32 22.57
N TYR A 315 18.43 -16.45 21.90
CA TYR A 315 17.39 -17.16 21.16
C TYR A 315 16.26 -17.63 22.08
N ILE A 316 16.59 -18.20 23.24
CA ILE A 316 15.61 -18.63 24.23
C ILE A 316 14.80 -17.43 24.71
N ALA A 317 15.45 -16.32 25.08
CA ALA A 317 14.78 -15.11 25.56
C ALA A 317 13.84 -14.51 24.51
N ASN A 318 14.32 -14.32 23.28
CA ASN A 318 13.55 -13.71 22.20
C ASN A 318 12.37 -14.59 21.77
N PHE A 319 12.56 -15.90 21.61
CA PHE A 319 11.47 -16.80 21.25
C PHE A 319 10.47 -17.00 22.39
N ALA A 320 10.93 -17.09 23.64
CA ALA A 320 10.04 -17.11 24.80
C ALA A 320 9.18 -15.85 24.84
N ALA A 321 9.76 -14.67 24.59
CA ALA A 321 9.00 -13.41 24.56
C ALA A 321 7.93 -13.38 23.46
N VAL A 322 8.22 -13.88 22.26
CA VAL A 322 7.24 -13.99 21.17
C VAL A 322 6.11 -14.96 21.57
N LEU A 323 6.46 -16.12 22.12
CA LEU A 323 5.50 -17.16 22.52
C LEU A 323 4.61 -16.69 23.67
N VAL A 324 5.19 -16.11 24.73
CA VAL A 324 4.45 -15.59 25.88
C VAL A 324 3.50 -14.47 25.46
N ALA A 325 3.98 -13.51 24.67
CA ALA A 325 3.14 -12.44 24.14
C ALA A 325 1.98 -12.98 23.30
N GLY A 326 2.25 -13.96 22.44
CA GLY A 326 1.23 -14.64 21.65
C GLY A 326 0.21 -15.39 22.49
N ALA A 327 0.65 -16.13 23.50
CA ALA A 327 -0.23 -16.88 24.39
C ALA A 327 -1.14 -15.97 25.22
N VAL A 328 -0.58 -14.91 25.82
CA VAL A 328 -1.35 -13.94 26.62
C VAL A 328 -2.35 -13.18 25.74
N SER A 329 -1.91 -12.68 24.58
CA SER A 329 -2.80 -12.01 23.62
C SER A 329 -3.89 -12.96 23.11
N PHE A 330 -3.57 -14.22 22.83
CA PHE A 330 -4.54 -15.24 22.42
C PHE A 330 -5.60 -15.50 23.50
N ILE A 331 -5.19 -15.73 24.74
CA ILE A 331 -6.11 -16.02 25.85
C ILE A 331 -7.06 -14.83 26.09
N ALA A 332 -6.51 -13.61 26.14
CA ALA A 332 -7.30 -12.40 26.31
C ALA A 332 -8.26 -12.18 25.13
N SER A 333 -7.77 -12.34 23.90
CA SER A 333 -8.58 -12.22 22.69
C SER A 333 -9.67 -13.29 22.63
N ALA A 334 -9.37 -14.54 22.95
CA ALA A 334 -10.35 -15.64 22.98
C ALA A 334 -11.47 -15.36 23.99
N PHE A 335 -11.14 -14.83 25.16
CA PHE A 335 -12.12 -14.43 26.17
C PHE A 335 -13.03 -13.31 25.66
N ILE A 336 -12.44 -12.24 25.12
CA ILE A 336 -13.18 -11.11 24.51
C ILE A 336 -14.07 -11.62 23.36
N LEU A 337 -13.53 -12.54 22.55
CA LEU A 337 -14.23 -13.03 21.37
C LEU A 337 -15.47 -13.85 21.72
N LYS A 338 -15.37 -14.69 22.76
CA LYS A 338 -16.44 -15.56 23.25
C LYS A 338 -17.52 -14.83 24.06
N THR A 339 -17.17 -13.78 24.79
CA THR A 339 -18.08 -13.14 25.75
C THR A 339 -18.87 -11.97 25.17
N GLY A 340 -18.39 -11.33 24.11
CA GLY A 340 -19.11 -10.25 23.45
C GLY A 340 -20.09 -10.74 22.38
N LYS A 341 -21.17 -9.99 22.14
CA LYS A 341 -21.96 -10.11 20.90
C LYS A 341 -21.04 -9.85 19.71
N GLN A 342 -20.90 -10.83 18.82
CA GLN A 342 -20.16 -10.65 17.55
C GLN A 342 -21.14 -10.02 16.56
N SER A 343 -20.89 -8.77 16.18
CA SER A 343 -21.45 -8.21 14.94
C SER A 343 -20.73 -8.87 13.77
N ASP A 344 -21.44 -9.23 12.71
CA ASP A 344 -20.86 -9.53 11.39
C ASP A 344 -20.39 -8.20 10.76
N GLU A 345 -19.44 -7.53 11.42
CA GLU A 345 -18.74 -6.41 10.79
C GLU A 345 -17.87 -6.96 9.66
N ASN A 346 -18.08 -6.44 8.44
CA ASN A 346 -17.28 -6.80 7.28
C ASN A 346 -15.85 -6.30 7.49
N ILE A 347 -14.86 -7.19 7.33
CA ILE A 347 -13.42 -6.85 7.41
C ILE A 347 -13.10 -5.73 6.43
N GLU A 348 -13.81 -5.71 5.30
CA GLU A 348 -13.72 -4.73 4.23
C GLU A 348 -13.98 -3.32 4.76
N ALA A 349 -14.98 -3.13 5.62
CA ALA A 349 -15.28 -1.83 6.24
C ALA A 349 -14.18 -1.41 7.23
N ALA A 350 -13.63 -2.34 8.00
CA ALA A 350 -12.52 -2.07 8.90
C ALA A 350 -11.21 -1.77 8.14
N ALA A 351 -10.98 -2.45 7.02
CA ALA A 351 -9.88 -2.20 6.10
C ALA A 351 -10.04 -0.85 5.37
N GLN A 352 -11.26 -0.43 5.05
CA GLN A 352 -11.52 0.92 4.50
C GLN A 352 -11.25 2.01 5.54
N LYS A 353 -11.79 1.88 6.76
CA LYS A 353 -11.52 2.81 7.87
C LYS A 353 -10.03 2.93 8.19
N MET A 354 -9.30 1.82 8.02
CA MET A 354 -7.85 1.80 8.11
C MET A 354 -7.18 2.66 7.02
N GLN A 355 -7.62 2.55 5.76
CA GLN A 355 -7.08 3.34 4.66
C GLN A 355 -7.27 4.85 4.90
N GLU A 356 -8.44 5.24 5.39
CA GLU A 356 -8.72 6.62 5.78
C GLU A 356 -7.75 7.12 6.86
N MET A 357 -7.45 6.29 7.87
CA MET A 357 -6.50 6.64 8.94
C MET A 357 -5.03 6.72 8.48
N LYS A 358 -4.65 5.97 7.44
CA LYS A 358 -3.28 5.97 6.88
C LYS A 358 -3.04 7.14 5.92
N GLY A 359 -4.09 7.78 5.41
CA GLY A 359 -4.00 8.99 4.57
C GLY A 359 -3.40 8.79 3.18
N LYS A 360 -3.05 7.56 2.79
CA LYS A 360 -2.63 7.13 1.44
C LYS A 360 -2.99 5.65 1.23
N LYS A 361 -3.39 5.27 0.00
CA LYS A 361 -3.65 3.88 -0.41
C LYS A 361 -2.43 3.01 -0.04
N SER A 362 -2.64 2.02 0.81
CA SER A 362 -1.61 1.08 1.27
C SER A 362 -1.34 0.04 0.18
N SER A 363 -0.07 -0.26 -0.11
CA SER A 363 0.36 -1.34 -1.02
C SER A 363 -0.03 -2.74 -0.56
N VAL A 364 -0.52 -2.90 0.67
CA VAL A 364 -0.91 -4.21 1.24
C VAL A 364 -2.35 -4.57 0.89
N ALA A 365 -3.12 -3.67 0.28
CA ALA A 365 -4.51 -3.90 -0.13
C ALA A 365 -4.67 -4.36 -1.60
N SER A 366 -3.60 -4.34 -2.41
CA SER A 366 -3.64 -4.86 -3.78
C SER A 366 -3.73 -6.39 -3.83
N ALA A 367 -3.44 -7.09 -2.73
CA ALA A 367 -3.77 -8.51 -2.55
C ALA A 367 -5.29 -8.81 -2.67
N PHE A 368 -6.14 -7.78 -2.65
CA PHE A 368 -7.59 -7.88 -2.84
C PHE A 368 -8.12 -7.10 -4.05
N THR A 369 -7.26 -6.44 -4.83
CA THR A 369 -7.70 -5.65 -6.01
C THR A 369 -6.61 -5.64 -7.09
N ALA A 370 -6.76 -6.51 -8.09
CA ALA A 370 -5.95 -6.49 -9.30
C ALA A 370 -6.60 -5.59 -10.37
N THR A 371 -5.81 -4.78 -11.08
CA THR A 371 -6.20 -4.07 -12.31
C THR A 371 -5.09 -4.24 -13.35
N GLU A 372 -5.38 -4.86 -14.50
CA GLU A 372 -4.48 -4.97 -15.67
C GLU A 372 -5.07 -4.19 -16.86
N GLY A 373 -4.18 -3.66 -17.72
CA GLY A 373 -4.55 -3.04 -19.02
C GLY A 373 -4.98 -4.10 -20.06
N LYS A 374 -5.08 -3.72 -21.34
CA LYS A 374 -5.50 -4.62 -22.45
C LYS A 374 -4.28 -5.24 -23.14
N LEU A 375 -4.25 -6.58 -23.31
CA LEU A 375 -3.15 -7.34 -23.92
C LEU A 375 -3.10 -7.10 -25.44
N PRO A 376 -1.92 -6.85 -26.05
CA PRO A 376 -1.79 -6.72 -27.50
C PRO A 376 -2.16 -8.03 -28.22
N GLU A 377 -2.84 -7.94 -29.37
CA GLU A 377 -3.31 -9.10 -30.16
C GLU A 377 -2.13 -9.95 -30.71
N ASN A 378 -1.01 -9.31 -31.08
CA ASN A 378 0.17 -9.99 -31.61
C ASN A 378 1.41 -9.72 -30.75
N VAL A 379 1.69 -10.60 -29.80
CA VAL A 379 2.85 -10.48 -28.90
C VAL A 379 4.04 -11.28 -29.46
N SER A 380 5.05 -10.59 -29.98
CA SER A 380 6.33 -11.18 -30.40
C SER A 380 7.45 -11.01 -29.36
N LYS A 381 7.31 -10.09 -28.39
CA LYS A 381 8.37 -9.79 -27.43
C LYS A 381 7.87 -9.60 -26.00
N ILE A 382 8.38 -10.46 -25.11
CA ILE A 382 8.13 -10.41 -23.67
C ILE A 382 9.44 -10.10 -22.94
N VAL A 383 9.41 -9.12 -22.03
CA VAL A 383 10.58 -8.65 -21.28
C VAL A 383 10.34 -8.82 -19.79
N PHE A 384 11.19 -9.61 -19.13
CA PHE A 384 11.30 -9.64 -17.68
C PHE A 384 12.20 -8.51 -17.19
N ALA A 385 11.66 -7.62 -16.36
CA ALA A 385 12.43 -6.52 -15.79
C ALA A 385 12.58 -6.66 -14.27
N CYS A 386 13.79 -6.42 -13.76
CA CYS A 386 14.04 -6.22 -12.33
C CYS A 386 15.00 -5.06 -12.12
N ASP A 387 15.27 -4.66 -10.88
CA ASP A 387 16.05 -3.44 -10.58
C ASP A 387 17.46 -3.48 -11.20
N ALA A 388 18.16 -4.62 -11.14
CA ALA A 388 19.51 -4.79 -11.68
C ALA A 388 19.60 -5.60 -13.00
N GLY A 389 18.51 -6.22 -13.45
CA GLY A 389 18.47 -7.02 -14.67
C GLY A 389 19.15 -8.39 -14.63
N MET A 390 19.72 -8.81 -13.49
CA MET A 390 20.40 -10.10 -13.31
C MET A 390 19.82 -10.87 -12.11
N GLY A 391 19.76 -12.20 -12.21
CA GLY A 391 19.26 -13.08 -11.14
C GLY A 391 17.84 -13.61 -11.37
N SER A 392 16.88 -13.17 -10.56
CA SER A 392 15.50 -13.69 -10.53
C SER A 392 14.71 -13.44 -11.82
N SER A 393 14.96 -12.31 -12.50
CA SER A 393 14.40 -12.01 -13.82
C SER A 393 14.91 -12.94 -14.92
N ALA A 394 16.18 -13.38 -14.84
CA ALA A 394 16.75 -14.35 -15.77
C ALA A 394 16.17 -15.76 -15.56
N MET A 395 15.89 -16.12 -14.30
CA MET A 395 15.24 -17.39 -13.94
C MET A 395 13.77 -17.43 -14.41
N GLY A 396 13.00 -16.36 -14.15
CA GLY A 396 11.62 -16.22 -14.64
C GLY A 396 11.54 -16.24 -16.17
N ALA A 397 12.43 -15.51 -16.85
CA ALA A 397 12.52 -15.53 -18.31
C ALA A 397 12.87 -16.92 -18.87
N SER A 398 13.73 -17.69 -18.19
CA SER A 398 14.08 -19.05 -18.60
C SER A 398 12.91 -20.02 -18.45
N LEU A 399 12.16 -19.92 -17.35
CA LEU A 399 10.94 -20.71 -17.12
C LEU A 399 9.86 -20.39 -18.15
N LEU A 400 9.57 -19.11 -18.37
CA LEU A 400 8.58 -18.69 -19.35
C LEU A 400 8.99 -19.09 -20.76
N ARG A 401 10.27 -18.94 -21.14
CA ARG A 401 10.78 -19.41 -22.45
C ARG A 401 10.55 -20.91 -22.66
N LYS A 402 10.74 -21.73 -21.62
CA LYS A 402 10.45 -23.17 -21.67
C LYS A 402 8.96 -23.44 -21.87
N LYS A 403 8.08 -22.69 -21.19
CA LYS A 403 6.63 -22.85 -21.31
C LYS A 403 6.09 -22.35 -22.66
N VAL A 404 6.56 -21.21 -23.15
CA VAL A 404 6.25 -20.66 -24.49
C VAL A 404 6.62 -21.67 -25.59
N LYS A 405 7.81 -22.27 -25.50
CA LYS A 405 8.24 -23.33 -26.43
C LYS A 405 7.37 -24.60 -26.32
N ALA A 406 7.01 -25.01 -25.10
CA ALA A 406 6.12 -26.16 -24.88
C ALA A 406 4.69 -25.90 -25.37
N ALA A 407 4.28 -24.63 -25.44
CA ALA A 407 2.98 -24.20 -25.92
C ALA A 407 2.89 -24.03 -27.44
N GLY A 408 3.98 -24.22 -28.19
CA GLY A 408 4.01 -24.08 -29.66
C GLY A 408 4.20 -22.66 -30.17
N LEU A 409 4.37 -21.67 -29.29
CA LEU A 409 4.50 -20.24 -29.60
C LEU A 409 5.95 -19.87 -29.95
N ASN A 410 6.48 -20.41 -31.05
CA ASN A 410 7.90 -20.26 -31.40
C ASN A 410 8.31 -18.84 -31.84
N ASP A 411 7.34 -18.00 -32.21
CA ASP A 411 7.56 -16.63 -32.68
C ASP A 411 7.63 -15.60 -31.53
N VAL A 412 7.41 -16.04 -30.28
CA VAL A 412 7.46 -15.18 -29.09
C VAL A 412 8.83 -15.22 -28.43
N ASN A 413 9.55 -14.10 -28.47
CA ASN A 413 10.87 -13.96 -27.87
C ASN A 413 10.79 -13.46 -26.42
N VAL A 414 11.31 -14.25 -25.48
CA VAL A 414 11.34 -13.93 -24.04
C VAL A 414 12.76 -13.53 -23.62
N THR A 415 12.93 -12.30 -23.13
CA THR A 415 14.23 -11.74 -22.69
C THR A 415 14.15 -11.14 -21.28
N ASN A 416 15.29 -10.84 -20.67
CA ASN A 416 15.35 -10.15 -19.37
C ASN A 416 16.29 -8.93 -19.41
N THR A 417 16.00 -7.90 -18.61
CA THR A 417 16.79 -6.67 -18.52
C THR A 417 16.57 -5.92 -17.20
N ALA A 418 17.36 -4.88 -16.95
CA ALA A 418 17.12 -3.95 -15.84
C ALA A 418 15.99 -2.98 -16.21
N ILE A 419 15.23 -2.47 -15.23
CA ILE A 419 14.12 -1.53 -15.49
C ILE A 419 14.59 -0.27 -16.24
N SER A 420 15.79 0.21 -15.93
CA SER A 420 16.41 1.35 -16.63
C SER A 420 16.65 1.09 -18.12
N ASN A 421 16.77 -0.18 -18.51
CA ASN A 421 17.19 -0.69 -19.82
C ASN A 421 16.08 -1.49 -20.52
N ILE A 422 14.80 -1.31 -20.14
CA ILE A 422 13.69 -1.91 -20.87
C ILE A 422 13.69 -1.33 -22.30
N PRO A 423 13.73 -2.18 -23.34
CA PRO A 423 13.77 -1.70 -24.71
C PRO A 423 12.41 -1.11 -25.11
N ALA A 424 12.42 -0.12 -26.00
CA ALA A 424 11.22 0.63 -26.38
C ALA A 424 10.17 -0.20 -27.13
N ASP A 425 10.58 -1.33 -27.72
CA ASP A 425 9.75 -2.28 -28.45
C ASP A 425 9.19 -3.40 -27.56
N ALA A 426 9.33 -3.30 -26.23
CA ALA A 426 8.74 -4.27 -25.31
C ALA A 426 7.20 -4.18 -25.35
N GLN A 427 6.53 -5.28 -25.71
CA GLN A 427 5.07 -5.34 -25.79
C GLN A 427 4.45 -5.85 -24.49
N VAL A 428 5.11 -6.82 -23.84
CA VAL A 428 4.74 -7.31 -22.50
C VAL A 428 5.93 -7.14 -21.58
N VAL A 429 5.72 -6.48 -20.44
CA VAL A 429 6.71 -6.29 -19.39
C VAL A 429 6.26 -6.99 -18.12
N ILE A 430 7.09 -7.91 -17.62
CA ILE A 430 6.82 -8.66 -16.40
C ILE A 430 7.76 -8.18 -15.30
N THR A 431 7.20 -7.70 -14.20
CA THR A 431 7.94 -7.17 -13.04
C THR A 431 7.37 -7.70 -11.74
N GLN A 432 8.17 -7.64 -10.67
CA GLN A 432 7.62 -7.72 -9.32
C GLN A 432 6.66 -6.57 -9.06
N GLU A 433 5.62 -6.80 -8.26
CA GLU A 433 4.57 -5.81 -7.95
C GLU A 433 5.13 -4.44 -7.53
N GLU A 434 6.16 -4.43 -6.69
CA GLU A 434 6.84 -3.21 -6.19
C GLU A 434 7.53 -2.41 -7.31
N LEU A 435 7.89 -3.09 -8.39
CA LEU A 435 8.63 -2.55 -9.52
C LEU A 435 7.74 -2.19 -10.71
N THR A 436 6.50 -2.69 -10.74
CA THR A 436 5.53 -2.40 -11.80
C THR A 436 5.27 -0.91 -12.01
N PRO A 437 5.13 -0.05 -10.98
CA PRO A 437 4.98 1.39 -11.18
C PRO A 437 6.18 2.03 -11.89
N ARG A 438 7.40 1.57 -11.58
CA ARG A 438 8.63 2.08 -12.23
C ARG A 438 8.72 1.65 -13.69
N ALA A 439 8.34 0.41 -14.00
CA ALA A 439 8.27 -0.07 -15.38
C ALA A 439 7.19 0.65 -16.19
N LYS A 440 6.00 0.89 -15.60
CA LYS A 440 4.92 1.70 -16.21
C LYS A 440 5.38 3.11 -16.55
N ASN A 441 6.16 3.75 -15.66
CA ASN A 441 6.74 5.07 -15.95
C ASN A 441 7.77 5.06 -17.09
N LYS A 442 8.46 3.93 -17.31
CA LYS A 442 9.50 3.81 -18.33
C LYS A 442 8.92 3.48 -19.71
N ILE A 443 8.05 2.48 -19.79
CA ILE A 443 7.36 2.05 -21.01
C ILE A 443 5.85 1.99 -20.72
N PRO A 444 5.14 3.12 -20.77
CA PRO A 444 3.71 3.16 -20.46
C PRO A 444 2.84 2.41 -21.47
N GLY A 445 3.32 2.24 -22.71
CA GLY A 445 2.59 1.58 -23.79
C GLY A 445 2.71 0.05 -23.84
N ALA A 446 3.46 -0.57 -22.93
CA ALA A 446 3.54 -2.02 -22.82
C ALA A 446 2.43 -2.57 -21.92
N TYR A 447 2.05 -3.83 -22.12
CA TYR A 447 1.22 -4.58 -21.19
C TYR A 447 2.04 -5.00 -19.98
N HIS A 448 1.66 -4.54 -18.78
CA HIS A 448 2.41 -4.81 -17.56
C HIS A 448 1.76 -5.93 -16.76
N VAL A 449 2.52 -6.99 -16.51
CA VAL A 449 2.14 -8.12 -15.65
C VAL A 449 2.93 -8.00 -14.35
N SER A 450 2.21 -7.89 -13.24
CA SER A 450 2.80 -7.96 -11.90
C SER A 450 2.84 -9.40 -11.43
N VAL A 451 3.99 -9.85 -10.90
CA VAL A 451 4.13 -11.17 -10.27
C VAL A 451 4.67 -11.05 -8.85
N ASP A 452 4.17 -11.88 -7.94
CA ASP A 452 4.63 -11.90 -6.55
C ASP A 452 5.99 -12.61 -6.42
N ASN A 453 6.20 -13.64 -7.24
CA ASN A 453 7.42 -14.44 -7.24
C ASN A 453 7.76 -14.91 -8.66
N PHE A 454 9.02 -14.73 -9.09
CA PHE A 454 9.47 -15.15 -10.43
C PHE A 454 9.41 -16.67 -10.68
N LEU A 455 9.14 -17.47 -9.67
CA LEU A 455 8.94 -18.92 -9.76
C LEU A 455 7.46 -19.35 -9.84
N SER A 456 6.50 -18.43 -9.72
CA SER A 456 5.08 -18.79 -9.65
C SER A 456 4.54 -19.23 -11.02
N SER A 457 4.07 -20.48 -11.08
CA SER A 457 3.51 -21.10 -12.29
C SER A 457 2.18 -20.50 -12.79
N PRO A 458 1.21 -20.11 -11.92
CA PRO A 458 -0.16 -19.79 -12.34
C PRO A 458 -0.29 -18.57 -13.25
N GLU A 459 0.48 -17.51 -13.00
CA GLU A 459 0.43 -16.27 -13.78
C GLU A 459 1.01 -16.48 -15.18
N TYR A 460 2.02 -17.36 -15.31
CA TYR A 460 2.58 -17.77 -16.59
C TYR A 460 1.60 -18.63 -17.39
N ASP A 461 0.84 -19.50 -16.71
CA ASP A 461 -0.17 -20.33 -17.36
C ASP A 461 -1.33 -19.48 -17.88
N ASN A 462 -1.76 -18.46 -17.13
CA ASN A 462 -2.78 -17.50 -17.55
C ASN A 462 -2.30 -16.61 -18.73
N LEU A 463 -1.06 -16.10 -18.66
CA LEU A 463 -0.49 -15.35 -19.78
C LEU A 463 -0.40 -16.22 -21.04
N ILE A 464 0.01 -17.48 -20.92
CA ILE A 464 0.08 -18.41 -22.06
C ILE A 464 -1.32 -18.76 -22.59
N SER A 465 -2.33 -18.94 -21.74
CA SER A 465 -3.70 -19.18 -22.21
C SER A 465 -4.27 -17.97 -22.94
N LYS A 466 -4.00 -16.74 -22.47
CA LYS A 466 -4.38 -15.51 -23.18
C LYS A 466 -3.68 -15.40 -24.54
N LEU A 467 -2.37 -15.74 -24.60
CA LEU A 467 -1.60 -15.76 -25.85
C LEU A 467 -2.03 -16.87 -26.84
N LYS A 468 -2.59 -17.98 -26.33
CA LYS A 468 -3.17 -19.04 -27.15
C LYS A 468 -4.58 -18.70 -27.65
N GLY A 469 -5.39 -18.03 -26.85
CA GLY A 469 -6.73 -17.58 -27.24
C GLY A 469 -6.69 -16.62 -28.44
N SER A 470 -5.61 -15.85 -28.59
CA SER A 470 -5.32 -15.04 -29.77
C SER A 470 -4.80 -15.82 -31.00
N ALA A 471 -4.51 -17.12 -30.87
CA ALA A 471 -4.04 -17.98 -31.95
C ALA A 471 -5.11 -18.97 -32.46
N GLU A 472 -6.26 -19.08 -31.79
CA GLU A 472 -7.39 -19.95 -32.20
C GLU A 472 -8.40 -19.24 -33.12
N GLU A 473 -8.26 -17.93 -33.34
CA GLU A 473 -9.07 -17.18 -34.32
C GLU A 473 -8.59 -17.30 -35.79
N GLU A 474 -7.44 -17.94 -36.05
CA GLU A 474 -6.93 -18.15 -37.42
C GLU A 474 -7.28 -19.52 -38.04
N LEU A 475 -8.18 -20.31 -37.44
CA LEU A 475 -8.56 -21.64 -37.92
C LEU A 475 -10.06 -21.85 -38.18
N ILE A 476 -10.89 -20.80 -38.10
CA ILE A 476 -12.33 -20.87 -38.40
C ILE A 476 -12.65 -20.46 -39.85
N ASP A 477 -11.71 -19.84 -40.58
CA ASP A 477 -11.92 -19.30 -41.93
C ASP A 477 -11.88 -20.32 -43.10
N ILE A 478 -12.05 -21.63 -42.87
CA ILE A 478 -12.12 -22.63 -43.97
C ILE A 478 -13.28 -23.63 -43.82
N ALA A 479 -14.28 -23.37 -42.97
CA ALA A 479 -15.43 -24.27 -42.83
C ALA A 479 -16.81 -23.61 -43.02
N GLU A 480 -16.88 -22.43 -43.65
CA GLU A 480 -18.16 -21.74 -43.93
C GLU A 480 -18.60 -21.79 -45.41
N ASP A 481 -18.15 -22.79 -46.19
CA ASP A 481 -18.60 -22.96 -47.58
C ASP A 481 -19.45 -24.23 -47.83
N ALA A 482 -19.93 -24.91 -46.79
CA ALA A 482 -20.80 -26.07 -46.98
C ALA A 482 -21.76 -26.31 -45.82
N GLU A 483 -22.85 -25.53 -45.76
CA GLU A 483 -24.20 -26.01 -45.39
C GLU A 483 -25.20 -24.84 -45.41
N ALA A 484 -25.39 -24.26 -46.59
CA ALA A 484 -26.52 -23.41 -46.92
C ALA A 484 -27.42 -24.12 -47.94
N GLU A 485 -27.93 -25.31 -47.62
CA GLU A 485 -29.06 -25.91 -48.35
C GLU A 485 -29.95 -26.75 -47.42
N ALA A 486 -31.20 -26.30 -47.27
CA ALA A 486 -32.46 -27.04 -47.04
C ALA A 486 -33.34 -26.54 -45.88
N MET A 487 -34.40 -25.84 -46.32
CA MET A 487 -35.67 -25.45 -45.68
C MET A 487 -36.35 -26.60 -44.88
N GLY A 488 -37.29 -26.41 -43.94
CA GLY A 488 -38.09 -25.24 -43.55
C GLY A 488 -39.22 -25.56 -42.55
N GLU A 489 -40.03 -24.52 -42.29
CA GLU A 489 -41.45 -24.44 -41.85
C GLU A 489 -41.99 -25.01 -40.50
N ALA A 490 -42.83 -24.18 -39.86
CA ALA A 490 -43.59 -24.34 -38.61
C ALA A 490 -45.01 -24.98 -38.86
N PRO A 491 -46.06 -24.97 -37.97
CA PRO A 491 -46.21 -24.48 -36.58
C PRO A 491 -47.15 -25.31 -35.61
N ALA A 492 -47.26 -24.80 -34.36
CA ALA A 492 -48.40 -24.77 -33.41
C ALA A 492 -48.95 -26.06 -32.71
N GLU A 493 -48.95 -26.07 -31.35
CA GLU A 493 -50.15 -25.86 -30.49
C GLU A 493 -49.83 -25.99 -28.97
N ALA A 494 -50.77 -25.49 -28.16
CA ALA A 494 -50.70 -24.99 -26.78
C ALA A 494 -50.53 -26.01 -25.63
N ARG A 495 -50.03 -25.51 -24.48
CA ARG A 495 -50.64 -25.72 -23.13
C ARG A 495 -50.03 -24.79 -22.07
N ASP A 496 -50.93 -24.36 -21.18
CA ASP A 496 -50.81 -23.40 -20.08
C ASP A 496 -50.29 -24.05 -18.78
N ASP A 497 -49.98 -23.18 -17.81
CA ASP A 497 -49.69 -23.40 -16.38
C ASP A 497 -48.30 -23.90 -15.97
N SER A 498 -47.42 -22.96 -15.58
CA SER A 498 -46.94 -22.86 -14.18
C SER A 498 -45.95 -21.71 -13.97
N ALA A 499 -46.21 -20.98 -12.88
CA ALA A 499 -45.33 -20.08 -12.13
C ALA A 499 -43.86 -19.98 -12.59
N ALA A 500 -43.51 -18.89 -13.27
CA ALA A 500 -42.13 -18.47 -13.40
C ALA A 500 -41.78 -17.55 -12.23
N ALA A 501 -40.95 -18.08 -11.33
CA ALA A 501 -40.24 -17.30 -10.33
C ALA A 501 -39.49 -16.14 -11.03
N GLU A 502 -39.72 -14.92 -10.55
CA GLU A 502 -39.00 -13.73 -11.01
C GLU A 502 -37.49 -13.93 -10.80
N ASN A 503 -36.73 -13.90 -11.89
CA ASN A 503 -35.28 -13.81 -11.86
C ASN A 503 -34.89 -12.50 -11.15
N ASN A 504 -34.42 -12.63 -9.92
CA ASN A 504 -34.19 -11.54 -8.98
C ASN A 504 -32.81 -10.88 -9.17
N ASN A 505 -32.34 -10.71 -10.42
CA ASN A 505 -30.96 -10.33 -10.71
C ASN A 505 -30.75 -9.15 -11.69
N ASP A 506 -31.81 -8.51 -12.19
CA ASP A 506 -31.64 -7.34 -13.06
C ASP A 506 -31.57 -6.03 -12.24
N LEU A 507 -30.34 -5.56 -12.01
CA LEU A 507 -30.04 -4.28 -11.36
C LEU A 507 -30.47 -3.06 -12.20
N LEU A 508 -30.69 -3.24 -13.50
CA LEU A 508 -31.22 -2.26 -14.44
C LEU A 508 -32.36 -2.90 -15.24
N LEU A 509 -33.52 -2.25 -15.25
CA LEU A 509 -34.65 -2.65 -16.09
C LEU A 509 -34.77 -1.68 -17.28
N GLU A 510 -35.14 -2.20 -18.45
CA GLU A 510 -35.24 -1.42 -19.69
C GLU A 510 -36.13 -0.17 -19.54
N LYS A 511 -37.22 -0.27 -18.76
CA LYS A 511 -38.12 0.86 -18.45
C LYS A 511 -37.48 2.00 -17.65
N TYR A 512 -36.27 1.80 -17.11
CA TYR A 512 -35.50 2.80 -16.35
C TYR A 512 -34.27 3.30 -17.11
N VAL A 513 -34.27 3.11 -18.44
CA VAL A 513 -33.37 3.75 -19.39
C VAL A 513 -34.15 4.84 -20.13
N PHE A 514 -33.74 6.09 -19.94
CA PHE A 514 -34.40 7.27 -20.47
C PHE A 514 -33.55 7.90 -21.57
N LEU A 515 -34.03 7.80 -22.81
CA LEU A 515 -33.33 8.33 -23.97
C LEU A 515 -33.73 9.78 -24.27
N ASN A 516 -32.83 10.52 -24.94
CA ASN A 516 -33.10 11.85 -25.49
C ASN A 516 -33.66 12.87 -24.49
N GLN A 517 -33.20 12.85 -23.24
CA GLN A 517 -33.62 13.80 -22.22
C GLN A 517 -32.91 15.16 -22.38
N LYS A 518 -33.53 16.20 -21.84
CA LYS A 518 -32.99 17.58 -21.80
C LYS A 518 -33.27 18.20 -20.43
N PHE A 519 -32.29 18.88 -19.88
CA PHE A 519 -32.37 19.54 -18.58
C PHE A 519 -31.75 20.93 -18.68
N GLU A 520 -32.32 21.92 -17.98
CA GLU A 520 -31.76 23.28 -17.98
C GLU A 520 -30.50 23.38 -17.12
N ASN A 521 -30.41 22.56 -16.06
CA ASN A 521 -29.32 22.57 -15.10
C ASN A 521 -29.09 21.20 -14.43
N LYS A 522 -27.96 21.05 -13.74
CA LYS A 522 -27.61 19.80 -13.04
C LYS A 522 -28.63 19.37 -11.98
N GLU A 523 -29.29 20.30 -11.29
CA GLU A 523 -30.23 19.97 -10.22
C GLU A 523 -31.46 19.27 -10.79
N GLU A 524 -32.00 19.76 -11.91
CA GLU A 524 -33.09 19.09 -12.63
C GLU A 524 -32.72 17.68 -13.06
N ALA A 525 -31.51 17.50 -13.58
CA ALA A 525 -30.97 16.22 -14.00
C ALA A 525 -30.86 15.23 -12.82
N ILE A 526 -30.34 15.66 -11.68
CA ILE A 526 -30.21 14.83 -10.47
C ILE A 526 -31.59 14.51 -9.88
N ARG A 527 -32.51 15.47 -9.84
CA ARG A 527 -33.88 15.25 -9.35
C ARG A 527 -34.67 14.29 -10.24
N PHE A 528 -34.45 14.34 -11.56
CA PHE A 528 -35.03 13.36 -12.48
C PHE A 528 -34.51 11.95 -12.20
N ALA A 529 -33.19 11.79 -12.04
CA ALA A 529 -32.58 10.51 -11.68
C ALA A 529 -33.12 9.97 -10.34
N GLY A 530 -33.27 10.84 -9.34
CA GLY A 530 -33.86 10.48 -8.06
C GLY A 530 -35.33 10.05 -8.16
N ARG A 531 -36.15 10.74 -8.95
CA ARG A 531 -37.57 10.37 -9.18
C ARG A 531 -37.70 9.06 -9.92
N ALA A 532 -36.87 8.82 -10.93
CA ALA A 532 -36.81 7.53 -11.61
C ALA A 532 -36.46 6.38 -10.64
N LEU A 533 -35.61 6.63 -9.65
CA LEU A 533 -35.31 5.65 -8.60
C LEU A 533 -36.50 5.42 -7.65
N VAL A 534 -37.27 6.46 -7.32
CA VAL A 534 -38.49 6.37 -6.49
C VAL A 534 -39.59 5.60 -7.21
N ASP A 535 -39.89 5.96 -8.47
CA ASP A 535 -40.83 5.25 -9.33
C ASP A 535 -40.40 3.79 -9.56
N GLY A 536 -39.09 3.57 -9.53
CA GLY A 536 -38.40 2.29 -9.48
C GLY A 536 -38.71 1.39 -8.29
N GLY A 537 -39.20 1.97 -7.20
CA GLY A 537 -39.27 1.33 -5.90
C GLY A 537 -37.88 1.00 -5.33
N TYR A 538 -36.81 1.65 -5.81
CA TYR A 538 -35.44 1.46 -5.32
C TYR A 538 -35.19 2.26 -4.04
N VAL A 539 -35.78 3.46 -3.94
CA VAL A 539 -35.57 4.40 -2.82
C VAL A 539 -36.87 5.08 -2.40
N ARG A 540 -36.87 5.71 -1.22
CA ARG A 540 -37.96 6.59 -0.75
C ARG A 540 -37.75 8.04 -1.22
N GLU A 541 -38.82 8.84 -1.22
CA GLU A 541 -38.82 10.25 -1.67
C GLU A 541 -37.68 11.09 -1.09
N ASN A 542 -37.40 10.94 0.22
CA ASN A 542 -36.35 11.69 0.92
C ASN A 542 -34.94 11.44 0.37
N TYR A 543 -34.72 10.36 -0.40
CA TYR A 543 -33.43 10.06 -1.01
C TYR A 543 -33.04 11.08 -2.09
N ILE A 544 -34.02 11.75 -2.71
CA ILE A 544 -33.79 12.76 -3.75
C ILE A 544 -33.00 13.95 -3.17
N GLU A 545 -33.42 14.46 -2.01
CA GLU A 545 -32.70 15.56 -1.34
C GLU A 545 -31.29 15.15 -0.94
N ALA A 546 -31.10 13.88 -0.52
CA ALA A 546 -29.77 13.36 -0.19
C ALA A 546 -28.85 13.26 -1.43
N MET A 547 -29.40 13.04 -2.63
CA MET A 547 -28.62 13.07 -3.88
C MET A 547 -28.16 14.49 -4.22
N ILE A 548 -29.01 15.50 -3.97
CA ILE A 548 -28.65 16.92 -4.13
C ILE A 548 -27.58 17.33 -3.14
N GLU A 549 -27.79 17.06 -1.85
CA GLU A 549 -26.83 17.34 -0.79
C GLU A 549 -25.47 16.69 -1.08
N ARG A 550 -25.46 15.47 -1.61
CA ARG A 550 -24.24 14.75 -1.97
C ARG A 550 -23.46 15.45 -3.08
N ASP A 551 -24.12 15.97 -4.12
CA ASP A 551 -23.46 16.72 -5.21
C ASP A 551 -22.92 18.08 -4.73
N GLU A 552 -23.63 18.76 -3.83
CA GLU A 552 -23.19 20.02 -3.24
C GLU A 552 -21.90 19.88 -2.41
N MET A 553 -21.72 18.75 -1.70
CA MET A 553 -20.48 18.48 -0.96
C MET A 553 -19.29 18.24 -1.89
N THR A 554 -19.50 17.48 -2.96
CA THR A 554 -18.50 17.19 -3.99
C THR A 554 -19.24 16.76 -5.24
N SER A 555 -18.91 17.38 -6.38
CA SER A 555 -19.59 17.07 -7.64
C SER A 555 -19.60 15.58 -7.94
N THR A 556 -20.73 15.12 -8.48
CA THR A 556 -20.98 13.74 -8.90
C THR A 556 -20.52 13.46 -10.33
N TYR A 557 -19.88 14.44 -10.99
CA TYR A 557 -19.19 14.24 -12.26
C TYR A 557 -17.98 13.32 -12.10
N MET A 558 -17.81 12.37 -13.02
CA MET A 558 -16.76 11.36 -12.96
C MET A 558 -15.74 11.42 -14.12
N GLY A 559 -15.91 12.36 -15.06
CA GLY A 559 -15.12 12.40 -16.30
C GLY A 559 -15.87 11.76 -17.48
N ASN A 560 -15.34 11.95 -18.69
CA ASN A 560 -15.87 11.39 -19.95
C ASN A 560 -17.38 11.67 -20.18
N ASP A 561 -17.83 12.88 -19.85
CA ASP A 561 -19.23 13.29 -19.98
C ASP A 561 -20.24 12.47 -19.16
N VAL A 562 -19.79 11.85 -18.05
CA VAL A 562 -20.63 11.02 -17.17
C VAL A 562 -20.79 11.63 -15.77
N ALA A 563 -22.02 11.58 -15.24
CA ALA A 563 -22.31 11.85 -13.82
C ALA A 563 -22.99 10.66 -13.14
N ILE A 564 -22.68 10.46 -11.85
CA ILE A 564 -23.24 9.35 -11.05
C ILE A 564 -23.84 9.89 -9.74
N PRO A 565 -25.02 10.52 -9.79
CA PRO A 565 -25.69 10.97 -8.59
C PRO A 565 -26.16 9.81 -7.72
N HIS A 566 -25.86 9.91 -6.42
CA HIS A 566 -26.21 8.95 -5.38
C HIS A 566 -26.42 9.71 -4.06
N GLY A 567 -27.17 9.13 -3.12
CA GLY A 567 -27.43 9.76 -1.82
C GLY A 567 -26.22 9.76 -0.90
N THR A 568 -26.29 10.57 0.17
CA THR A 568 -25.30 10.57 1.26
C THR A 568 -25.29 9.24 2.03
N GLU A 569 -24.21 8.97 2.76
CA GLU A 569 -24.08 7.78 3.62
C GLU A 569 -25.21 7.65 4.65
N ALA A 570 -25.68 8.78 5.19
CA ALA A 570 -26.80 8.81 6.16
C ALA A 570 -28.13 8.40 5.53
N ALA A 571 -28.31 8.59 4.22
CA ALA A 571 -29.53 8.26 3.48
C ALA A 571 -29.60 6.79 3.02
N LYS A 572 -28.62 5.94 3.36
CA LYS A 572 -28.64 4.49 3.04
C LYS A 572 -29.89 3.78 3.57
N GLN A 573 -30.41 4.23 4.71
CA GLN A 573 -31.65 3.70 5.30
C GLN A 573 -32.92 3.98 4.46
N GLU A 574 -32.85 4.92 3.52
CA GLU A 574 -33.93 5.26 2.59
C GLU A 574 -33.89 4.41 1.30
N VAL A 575 -32.88 3.56 1.13
CA VAL A 575 -32.77 2.59 0.02
C VAL A 575 -33.56 1.32 0.35
N ILE A 576 -34.56 1.02 -0.48
CA ILE A 576 -35.46 -0.13 -0.34
C ILE A 576 -34.79 -1.40 -0.90
N LYS A 577 -34.28 -1.31 -2.14
CA LYS A 577 -33.57 -2.37 -2.88
C LYS A 577 -32.54 -1.76 -3.84
N SER A 578 -31.55 -2.55 -4.22
CA SER A 578 -30.50 -2.10 -5.15
C SER A 578 -30.99 -1.98 -6.58
N GLY A 579 -30.46 -1.01 -7.30
CA GLY A 579 -30.65 -0.82 -8.73
C GLY A 579 -30.20 0.56 -9.18
N PHE A 580 -30.26 0.79 -10.49
CA PHE A 580 -29.88 2.08 -11.04
C PHE A 580 -30.73 2.46 -12.24
N THR A 581 -30.63 3.73 -12.62
CA THR A 581 -31.30 4.34 -13.77
C THR A 581 -30.24 4.87 -14.73
N VAL A 582 -30.55 4.90 -16.02
CA VAL A 582 -29.65 5.47 -17.03
C VAL A 582 -30.39 6.55 -17.80
N ILE A 583 -29.79 7.73 -17.90
CA ILE A 583 -30.40 8.87 -18.56
C ILE A 583 -29.42 9.41 -19.60
N GLN A 584 -29.85 9.42 -20.85
CA GLN A 584 -29.10 9.93 -21.99
C GLN A 584 -29.52 11.38 -22.27
N VAL A 585 -28.54 12.29 -22.33
CA VAL A 585 -28.71 13.73 -22.55
C VAL A 585 -27.82 14.14 -23.74
N PRO A 586 -28.24 13.92 -25.00
CA PRO A 586 -27.35 14.08 -26.15
C PRO A 586 -26.75 15.47 -26.32
N GLU A 587 -27.51 16.52 -25.98
CA GLU A 587 -27.05 17.92 -26.05
C GLU A 587 -26.07 18.28 -24.93
N GLY A 588 -26.06 17.47 -23.87
CA GLY A 588 -25.33 17.66 -22.63
C GLY A 588 -26.00 18.63 -21.66
N VAL A 589 -25.69 18.48 -20.37
CA VAL A 589 -26.08 19.39 -19.29
C VAL A 589 -24.82 19.80 -18.52
N ASP A 590 -24.77 21.07 -18.09
CA ASP A 590 -23.61 21.62 -17.40
C ASP A 590 -23.59 21.20 -15.91
N PHE A 591 -22.50 20.54 -15.51
CA PHE A 591 -22.20 20.12 -14.13
C PHE A 591 -21.01 20.94 -13.60
N ASN A 592 -21.24 22.23 -13.35
CA ASN A 592 -20.25 23.19 -12.83
C ASN A 592 -19.03 23.42 -13.76
N GLY A 593 -19.27 23.58 -15.07
CA GLY A 593 -18.24 23.79 -16.08
C GLY A 593 -17.88 22.53 -16.87
N GLU A 594 -18.43 21.38 -16.50
CA GLU A 594 -18.21 20.08 -17.14
C GLU A 594 -19.47 19.64 -17.88
N LYS A 595 -19.34 19.21 -19.14
CA LYS A 595 -20.48 18.78 -19.96
C LYS A 595 -20.82 17.31 -19.67
N VAL A 596 -22.04 17.01 -19.23
CA VAL A 596 -22.51 15.64 -18.97
C VAL A 596 -23.55 15.20 -19.98
N ARG A 597 -23.33 14.07 -20.65
CA ARG A 597 -24.24 13.47 -21.64
C ARG A 597 -24.87 12.14 -21.19
N LEU A 598 -24.34 11.51 -20.13
CA LEU A 598 -24.92 10.31 -19.53
C LEU A 598 -24.97 10.45 -18.00
N ILE A 599 -26.12 10.12 -17.41
CA ILE A 599 -26.34 10.20 -15.96
C ILE A 599 -26.80 8.85 -15.45
N PHE A 600 -26.13 8.36 -14.41
CA PHE A 600 -26.45 7.09 -13.76
C PHE A 600 -26.91 7.33 -12.32
N GLY A 601 -28.23 7.34 -12.10
CA GLY A 601 -28.78 7.44 -10.75
C GLY A 601 -28.68 6.09 -10.03
N ILE A 602 -27.91 6.01 -8.95
CA ILE A 602 -27.64 4.72 -8.26
C ILE A 602 -28.34 4.67 -6.90
N ALA A 603 -28.99 3.54 -6.63
CA ALA A 603 -29.44 3.11 -5.32
C ALA A 603 -28.76 1.77 -4.98
N GLY A 604 -27.89 1.73 -3.97
CA GLY A 604 -27.26 0.47 -3.56
C GLY A 604 -27.48 0.15 -2.09
N LYS A 605 -28.02 -1.04 -1.85
CA LYS A 605 -28.22 -1.64 -0.54
C LYS A 605 -27.09 -2.63 -0.24
N ASP A 606 -26.61 -2.67 1.01
CA ASP A 606 -25.67 -3.73 1.47
C ASP A 606 -24.38 -3.90 0.63
N GLY A 607 -23.86 -2.82 0.04
CA GLY A 607 -22.56 -2.83 -0.68
C GLY A 607 -22.63 -3.00 -2.20
N THR A 608 -23.78 -3.36 -2.78
CA THR A 608 -23.95 -3.53 -4.25
C THR A 608 -23.80 -2.24 -5.07
N HIS A 609 -23.82 -1.05 -4.45
CA HIS A 609 -23.48 0.19 -5.16
C HIS A 609 -22.08 0.13 -5.78
N LEU A 610 -21.11 -0.57 -5.16
CA LEU A 610 -19.74 -0.65 -5.67
C LEU A 610 -19.61 -1.53 -6.92
N GLU A 611 -20.42 -2.58 -7.02
CA GLU A 611 -20.46 -3.45 -8.20
C GLU A 611 -21.06 -2.70 -9.40
N ILE A 612 -22.19 -2.00 -9.18
CA ILE A 612 -22.83 -1.13 -10.18
C ILE A 612 -21.86 -0.03 -10.62
N LEU A 613 -21.20 0.63 -9.66
CA LEU A 613 -20.19 1.66 -9.95
C LEU A 613 -19.00 1.11 -10.73
N SER A 614 -18.54 -0.10 -10.42
CA SER A 614 -17.41 -0.73 -11.13
C SER A 614 -17.77 -1.04 -12.58
N SER A 615 -18.98 -1.58 -12.83
CA SER A 615 -19.45 -1.86 -14.20
C SER A 615 -19.57 -0.57 -15.00
N ILE A 616 -20.22 0.46 -14.45
CA ILE A 616 -20.38 1.76 -15.11
C ILE A 616 -19.00 2.40 -15.36
N ALA A 617 -18.09 2.37 -14.38
CA ALA A 617 -16.76 2.97 -14.52
C ALA A 617 -15.89 2.29 -15.58
N VAL A 618 -15.97 0.96 -15.72
CA VAL A 618 -15.24 0.21 -16.75
C VAL A 618 -15.80 0.53 -18.14
N THR A 619 -17.13 0.49 -18.32
CA THR A 619 -17.73 0.78 -19.63
C THR A 619 -17.52 2.24 -20.03
N CYS A 620 -17.62 3.16 -19.06
CA CYS A 620 -17.50 4.60 -19.29
C CYS A 620 -16.06 5.14 -19.30
N SER A 621 -15.04 4.30 -19.07
CA SER A 621 -13.64 4.76 -19.16
C SER A 621 -13.20 5.03 -20.60
N GLU A 622 -13.85 4.38 -21.57
CA GLU A 622 -13.60 4.56 -22.99
C GLU A 622 -14.59 5.55 -23.61
N MET A 623 -14.08 6.65 -24.16
CA MET A 623 -14.91 7.68 -24.79
C MET A 623 -15.72 7.13 -25.98
N GLU A 624 -15.24 6.09 -26.66
CA GLU A 624 -15.96 5.42 -27.74
C GLU A 624 -17.29 4.81 -27.26
N ASN A 625 -17.31 4.20 -26.07
CA ASN A 625 -18.54 3.65 -25.48
C ASN A 625 -19.50 4.75 -25.08
N ILE A 626 -18.99 5.89 -24.59
CA ILE A 626 -19.80 7.08 -24.32
C ILE A 626 -20.48 7.57 -25.60
N GLU A 627 -19.74 7.70 -26.71
CA GLU A 627 -20.31 8.12 -27.98
C GLU A 627 -21.37 7.14 -28.49
N LYS A 628 -21.11 5.82 -28.40
CA LYS A 628 -22.10 4.80 -28.76
C LYS A 628 -23.37 4.91 -27.89
N MET A 629 -23.22 5.06 -26.58
CA MET A 629 -24.35 5.21 -25.66
C MET A 629 -25.11 6.54 -25.87
N VAL A 630 -24.42 7.61 -26.26
CA VAL A 630 -25.06 8.91 -26.60
C VAL A 630 -25.80 8.85 -27.94
N GLN A 631 -25.36 8.00 -28.86
CA GLN A 631 -25.99 7.79 -30.18
C GLN A 631 -27.04 6.67 -30.19
N ALA A 632 -27.11 5.87 -29.13
CA ALA A 632 -28.05 4.76 -29.00
C ALA A 632 -29.50 5.24 -29.19
N LYS A 633 -30.25 4.52 -30.03
CA LYS A 633 -31.63 4.86 -30.40
C LYS A 633 -32.66 4.09 -29.59
N THR A 634 -32.24 3.02 -28.92
CA THR A 634 -33.13 2.17 -28.11
C THR A 634 -32.55 1.88 -26.74
N ALA A 635 -33.42 1.66 -25.76
CA ALA A 635 -33.00 1.36 -24.38
C ALA A 635 -32.19 0.06 -24.34
N LYS A 636 -32.63 -0.94 -25.12
CA LYS A 636 -31.91 -2.19 -25.33
C LYS A 636 -30.49 -1.99 -25.89
N GLU A 637 -30.32 -1.19 -26.94
CA GLU A 637 -28.99 -0.89 -27.50
C GLU A 637 -28.06 -0.24 -26.46
N LEU A 638 -28.59 0.67 -25.64
CA LEU A 638 -27.82 1.27 -24.55
C LEU A 638 -27.44 0.22 -23.48
N MET A 639 -28.37 -0.66 -23.11
CA MET A 639 -28.12 -1.74 -22.15
C MET A 639 -27.10 -2.77 -22.66
N ASP A 640 -27.16 -3.11 -23.95
CA ASP A 640 -26.21 -4.03 -24.57
C ASP A 640 -24.80 -3.45 -24.46
N ILE A 641 -24.61 -2.15 -24.75
CA ILE A 641 -23.30 -1.48 -24.59
C ILE A 641 -22.82 -1.50 -23.12
N LEU A 642 -23.74 -1.39 -22.15
CA LEU A 642 -23.38 -1.43 -20.73
C LEU A 642 -22.94 -2.83 -20.25
N ASN A 643 -23.48 -3.89 -20.85
CA ASN A 643 -23.22 -5.27 -20.46
C ASN A 643 -21.97 -5.88 -21.13
N GLY A 644 -21.36 -5.18 -22.08
CA GLY A 644 -20.19 -5.63 -22.85
C GLY A 644 -20.60 -6.47 -24.05
#